data_AF-A0A7K1ZL03-F1
#
_entry.id   AF-A0A7K1ZL03-F1
#
_cell.length_a   1.000
_cell.length_b   1.000
_cell.length_c   1.000
_cell.angle_alpha   90.00
_cell.angle_beta   90.00
_cell.angle_gamma   90.00
#
_symmetry.space_group_name_H-M   'P 1'
#
loop_
_entity.id
_entity.type
_entity.pdbx_description
1 polymer ?
#
loop_
_entity_poly.entity_id
_entity_poly.type
_entity_poly.pdbx_seq_one_letter_code
_entity_poly.pdbx_strand_id
1 'polypeptide(L)'
;MVKAHPRLVKADIALWPKEDPFFFNKLHLYVWTFDVLFSGNEVGDGLLSLSDKAFWEDSYRRELLHLLKGRWHELSLDKRELVERRLVNGRPRYGRESEEDYKRLRSITSARILGWLIKQSCELGKDTLDVLPNLRRADPCWCPEWDETADESREGRSISIEADSNPSIIIDAPPSQIIPLAIQHTGRTFSDPFDHRPFDGLVEQRPVRAVAALTHAARRGDYPSEFWRSALQEWPDEARYRLSWLFGARLARLPSETVVELRDDVFSWLQKHLPKLAAQDQPRALGIFDELLEKLFTGEAEVEQSGEHQDRSSKTLNHAINAPIGKATELLLNLLNSQDPREESSVPPEIKSRLERLFDAPSEDADHAVCIAANRLRWLDYIDPEWVRTTIAPWFDLEHPASESAWNGFVYDNRLPKPELFSLIKSDFLNAIVHVARWNWDDQLLQRPHEFLVLGCFWHQNNDAYITFEEVRQVLQKTNANGHAHSLWFFTRIVDENDAWRRFGKPFLEKAWPKESRFQTEQTSRQLVDLAEKAGDFFPEVVRTILPYLVPIFQDGDVLLYSLAQQNAGEVEGLPIRFPDATLILIDKIIPDNPDQVPYELDSLTEMVAEAKPSLRQDSRWRRLKDLALRE
;
A
#
# COMPACT_ATOMS: atom_id res chain seq x y z
N MET A 1 -5.13 29.03 31.97
CA MET A 1 -6.60 29.09 32.14
C MET A 1 -7.06 28.55 33.50
N VAL A 2 -6.70 27.30 33.87
CA VAL A 2 -7.04 26.66 35.18
C VAL A 2 -6.76 27.55 36.40
N LYS A 3 -5.57 28.16 36.48
CA LYS A 3 -5.20 29.05 37.60
C LYS A 3 -5.83 30.45 37.55
N ALA A 4 -6.29 30.89 36.37
CA ALA A 4 -6.81 32.24 36.16
C ALA A 4 -8.33 32.34 36.31
N HIS A 5 -9.07 31.29 35.89
CA HIS A 5 -10.53 31.27 35.91
C HIS A 5 -11.10 29.87 36.27
N PRO A 6 -10.86 29.37 37.50
CA PRO A 6 -11.20 27.99 37.89
C PRO A 6 -12.70 27.67 37.81
N ARG A 7 -13.58 28.66 38.04
CA ARG A 7 -15.04 28.48 37.95
C ARG A 7 -15.55 28.27 36.52
N LEU A 8 -14.98 28.98 35.54
CA LEU A 8 -15.35 28.83 34.13
C LEU A 8 -14.89 27.47 33.61
N VAL A 9 -13.65 27.08 33.94
CA VAL A 9 -13.11 25.76 33.56
C VAL A 9 -13.95 24.62 34.13
N LYS A 10 -14.42 24.74 35.39
CA LYS A 10 -15.28 23.71 36.00
C LYS A 10 -16.66 23.62 35.34
N ALA A 11 -17.21 24.74 34.86
CA ALA A 11 -18.47 24.75 34.11
C ALA A 11 -18.31 24.08 32.74
N ASP A 12 -17.21 24.33 32.04
CA ASP A 12 -16.93 23.70 30.74
C ASP A 12 -16.71 22.19 30.87
N ILE A 13 -15.98 21.75 31.90
CA ILE A 13 -15.78 20.31 32.18
C ILE A 13 -17.11 19.60 32.46
N ALA A 14 -18.09 20.28 33.06
CA ALA A 14 -19.40 19.69 33.34
C ALA A 14 -20.23 19.43 32.06
N LEU A 15 -19.88 20.06 30.94
CA LEU A 15 -20.51 19.85 29.63
C LEU A 15 -19.86 18.70 28.84
N TRP A 16 -18.75 18.15 29.31
CA TRP A 16 -18.07 17.06 28.61
C TRP A 16 -18.92 15.77 28.62
N PRO A 17 -18.88 14.99 27.54
CA PRO A 17 -19.49 13.67 27.50
C PRO A 17 -18.94 12.79 28.64
N LYS A 18 -19.86 12.18 29.42
CA LYS A 18 -19.49 11.35 30.58
C LYS A 18 -18.99 9.95 30.22
N GLU A 19 -19.23 9.50 28.99
CA GLU A 19 -18.84 8.17 28.50
C GLU A 19 -18.33 8.26 27.07
N ASP A 20 -17.08 8.73 26.91
CA ASP A 20 -16.36 8.66 25.64
C ASP A 20 -15.04 7.90 25.85
N PRO A 21 -14.88 6.70 25.25
CA PRO A 21 -13.76 5.81 25.56
C PRO A 21 -12.44 6.26 24.93
N PHE A 22 -12.44 7.26 24.04
CA PHE A 22 -11.25 7.65 23.28
C PHE A 22 -10.56 8.90 23.84
N PHE A 23 -11.31 9.93 24.24
CA PHE A 23 -10.75 11.24 24.57
C PHE A 23 -11.25 11.78 25.91
N PHE A 24 -12.56 11.87 26.16
CA PHE A 24 -13.05 12.61 27.34
C PHE A 24 -12.84 11.89 28.66
N ASN A 25 -12.86 10.55 28.71
CA ASN A 25 -12.51 9.82 29.94
C ASN A 25 -11.07 10.11 30.38
N LYS A 26 -10.14 10.14 29.42
CA LYS A 26 -8.72 10.49 29.66
C LYS A 26 -8.59 11.94 30.13
N LEU A 27 -9.33 12.87 29.51
CA LEU A 27 -9.36 14.28 29.91
C LEU A 27 -9.95 14.47 31.31
N HIS A 28 -11.01 13.74 31.69
CA HIS A 28 -11.58 13.75 33.04
C HIS A 28 -10.57 13.31 34.09
N LEU A 29 -9.89 12.19 33.87
CA LEU A 29 -8.82 11.71 34.75
C LEU A 29 -7.70 12.73 34.89
N TYR A 30 -7.32 13.39 33.79
CA TYR A 30 -6.31 14.44 33.80
C TYR A 30 -6.76 15.67 34.60
N VAL A 31 -7.97 16.21 34.37
CA VAL A 31 -8.41 17.41 35.08
C VAL A 31 -8.66 17.19 36.58
N TRP A 32 -9.01 15.96 36.98
CA TRP A 32 -9.11 15.58 38.39
C TRP A 32 -7.77 15.57 39.13
N THR A 33 -6.64 15.66 38.42
CA THR A 33 -5.33 15.85 39.08
C THR A 33 -5.16 17.25 39.67
N PHE A 34 -5.94 18.25 39.22
CA PHE A 34 -5.84 19.62 39.70
C PHE A 34 -6.64 19.83 41.00
N ASP A 35 -5.94 19.94 42.12
CA ASP A 35 -6.45 20.26 43.46
C ASP A 35 -7.19 21.60 43.52
N VAL A 36 -6.78 22.59 42.71
CA VAL A 36 -7.44 23.90 42.59
C VAL A 36 -8.87 23.80 42.02
N LEU A 37 -9.20 22.74 41.27
CA LEU A 37 -10.50 22.58 40.60
C LEU A 37 -11.45 21.62 41.33
N PHE A 38 -10.90 20.51 41.85
CA PHE A 38 -11.67 19.43 42.45
C PHE A 38 -11.10 19.07 43.81
N SER A 39 -11.95 18.96 44.82
CA SER A 39 -11.61 18.39 46.12
C SER A 39 -11.43 16.88 46.05
N GLY A 40 -10.72 16.29 47.01
CA GLY A 40 -10.57 14.82 47.08
C GLY A 40 -11.89 14.06 47.09
N ASN A 41 -12.93 14.61 47.73
CA ASN A 41 -14.27 13.99 47.69
C ASN A 41 -14.89 14.00 46.29
N GLU A 42 -14.78 15.10 45.55
CA GLU A 42 -15.28 15.19 44.17
C GLU A 42 -14.52 14.26 43.22
N VAL A 43 -13.20 14.11 43.42
CA VAL A 43 -12.39 13.13 42.68
C VAL A 43 -12.84 11.70 43.00
N GLY A 44 -13.08 11.40 44.29
CA GLY A 44 -13.60 10.10 44.72
C GLY A 44 -14.98 9.79 44.11
N ASP A 45 -15.89 10.76 44.07
CA ASP A 45 -17.18 10.62 43.39
C ASP A 45 -17.02 10.38 41.89
N GLY A 46 -16.12 11.12 41.24
CA GLY A 46 -15.78 10.95 39.82
C GLY A 46 -15.29 9.54 39.51
N LEU A 47 -14.29 9.06 40.25
CA LEU A 47 -13.72 7.70 40.10
C LEU A 47 -14.77 6.60 40.27
N LEU A 48 -15.68 6.77 41.23
CA LEU A 48 -16.75 5.79 41.49
C LEU A 48 -17.89 5.89 40.46
N SER A 49 -18.07 7.04 39.82
CA SER A 49 -19.10 7.24 38.78
C SER A 49 -18.71 6.68 37.41
N LEU A 50 -17.42 6.41 37.16
CA LEU A 50 -16.97 5.77 35.92
C LEU A 50 -17.65 4.42 35.73
N SER A 51 -18.01 4.05 34.49
CA SER A 51 -18.46 2.70 34.17
C SER A 51 -17.33 1.68 34.31
N ASP A 52 -17.64 0.39 34.46
CA ASP A 52 -16.61 -0.65 34.60
C ASP A 52 -15.71 -0.74 33.38
N LYS A 53 -16.26 -0.51 32.18
CA LYS A 53 -15.47 -0.43 30.95
C LYS A 53 -14.48 0.73 31.02
N ALA A 54 -14.92 1.91 31.48
CA ALA A 54 -14.07 3.09 31.57
C ALA A 54 -12.99 2.97 32.65
N PHE A 55 -13.36 2.51 33.86
CA PHE A 55 -12.41 2.38 34.97
C PHE A 55 -11.29 1.38 34.67
N TRP A 56 -11.57 0.32 33.92
CA TRP A 56 -10.62 -0.75 33.61
C TRP A 56 -9.95 -0.62 32.24
N GLU A 57 -10.23 0.44 31.48
CA GLU A 57 -9.70 0.64 30.15
C GLU A 57 -8.16 0.66 30.13
N ASP A 58 -7.58 -0.08 29.19
CA ASP A 58 -6.14 -0.25 29.08
C ASP A 58 -5.45 1.01 28.55
N SER A 59 -6.12 1.73 27.63
CA SER A 59 -5.53 2.84 26.87
C SER A 59 -5.18 4.08 27.71
N TYR A 60 -5.84 4.29 28.85
CA TYR A 60 -5.56 5.38 29.78
C TYR A 60 -5.39 4.92 31.23
N ARG A 61 -4.99 3.66 31.42
CA ARG A 61 -4.67 3.11 32.76
C ARG A 61 -3.62 3.94 33.48
N ARG A 62 -2.62 4.44 32.76
CA ARG A 62 -1.53 5.23 33.33
C ARG A 62 -2.05 6.50 33.98
N GLU A 63 -2.96 7.21 33.34
CA GLU A 63 -3.59 8.43 33.84
C GLU A 63 -4.42 8.15 35.09
N LEU A 64 -5.17 7.05 35.11
CA LEU A 64 -5.90 6.60 36.30
C LEU A 64 -4.93 6.34 37.47
N LEU A 65 -3.85 5.59 37.24
CA LEU A 65 -2.86 5.27 38.27
C LEU A 65 -2.15 6.51 38.80
N HIS A 66 -1.80 7.45 37.93
CA HIS A 66 -1.17 8.71 38.33
C HIS A 66 -2.15 9.61 39.10
N LEU A 67 -3.44 9.63 38.74
CA LEU A 67 -4.47 10.31 39.51
C LEU A 67 -4.62 9.70 40.90
N LEU A 68 -4.72 8.37 40.99
CA LEU A 68 -4.78 7.66 42.27
C LEU A 68 -3.54 7.98 43.10
N LYS A 69 -2.33 7.79 42.57
CA LYS A 69 -1.07 8.13 43.25
C LYS A 69 -1.06 9.57 43.78
N GLY A 70 -1.47 10.53 42.96
CA GLY A 70 -1.41 11.96 43.29
C GLY A 70 -2.46 12.41 44.32
N ARG A 71 -3.65 11.81 44.29
CA ARG A 71 -4.81 12.28 45.09
C ARG A 71 -5.25 11.28 46.17
N TRP A 72 -4.60 10.12 46.33
CA TRP A 72 -5.01 9.03 47.24
C TRP A 72 -5.28 9.50 48.67
N HIS A 73 -4.36 10.28 49.24
CA HIS A 73 -4.45 10.74 50.63
C HIS A 73 -5.55 11.78 50.87
N GLU A 74 -6.03 12.43 49.81
CA GLU A 74 -7.13 13.41 49.88
C GLU A 74 -8.51 12.76 49.80
N LEU A 75 -8.59 11.50 49.37
CA LEU A 75 -9.81 10.73 49.38
C LEU A 75 -10.23 10.41 50.82
N SER A 76 -11.52 10.59 51.13
CA SER A 76 -12.07 10.14 52.41
C SER A 76 -11.90 8.62 52.56
N LEU A 77 -11.89 8.13 53.80
CA LEU A 77 -11.71 6.70 54.09
C LEU A 77 -12.78 5.86 53.38
N ASP A 78 -14.04 6.26 53.45
CA ASP A 78 -15.15 5.59 52.76
C ASP A 78 -14.94 5.49 51.24
N LYS A 79 -14.38 6.54 50.61
CA LYS A 79 -14.12 6.56 49.17
C LYS A 79 -12.93 5.67 48.80
N ARG A 80 -11.88 5.66 49.61
CA ARG A 80 -10.74 4.74 49.42
C ARG A 80 -11.19 3.30 49.51
N GLU A 81 -11.98 2.93 50.52
CA GLU A 81 -12.52 1.58 50.66
C GLU A 81 -13.35 1.16 49.44
N LEU A 82 -14.17 2.06 48.88
CA LEU A 82 -14.97 1.77 47.69
C LEU A 82 -14.11 1.60 46.44
N VAL A 83 -13.08 2.42 46.25
CA VAL A 83 -12.13 2.29 45.13
C VAL A 83 -11.32 0.99 45.26
N GLU A 84 -10.86 0.67 46.48
CA GLU A 84 -10.18 -0.59 46.78
C GLU A 84 -11.05 -1.81 46.46
N ARG A 85 -12.32 -1.82 46.90
CA ARG A 85 -13.27 -2.90 46.54
C ARG A 85 -13.45 -3.02 45.03
N ARG A 86 -13.50 -1.89 44.32
CA ARG A 86 -13.59 -1.89 42.85
C ARG A 86 -12.36 -2.53 42.22
N LEU A 87 -11.16 -2.17 42.68
CA LEU A 87 -9.89 -2.75 42.23
C LEU A 87 -9.79 -4.25 42.54
N VAL A 88 -10.24 -4.69 43.71
CA VAL A 88 -10.26 -6.11 44.10
C VAL A 88 -11.22 -6.93 43.24
N ASN A 89 -12.39 -6.38 42.87
CA ASN A 89 -13.36 -7.06 42.02
C ASN A 89 -12.83 -7.33 40.60
N GLY A 90 -11.93 -6.47 40.11
CA GLY A 90 -11.24 -6.65 38.84
C GLY A 90 -12.04 -6.26 37.60
N ARG A 91 -11.36 -6.31 36.44
CA ARG A 91 -11.93 -5.89 35.16
C ARG A 91 -13.14 -6.72 34.71
N PRO A 92 -14.08 -6.15 33.94
CA PRO A 92 -15.14 -6.92 33.31
C PRO A 92 -14.61 -7.85 32.20
N ARG A 93 -15.45 -8.79 31.77
CA ARG A 93 -15.14 -9.71 30.67
C ARG A 93 -15.23 -9.00 29.32
N TYR A 94 -14.27 -9.20 28.43
CA TYR A 94 -14.19 -8.60 27.10
C TYR A 94 -14.37 -9.66 25.99
N GLY A 95 -15.26 -9.38 25.02
CA GLY A 95 -15.36 -10.13 23.77
C GLY A 95 -15.58 -11.65 23.93
N ARG A 96 -14.76 -12.45 23.24
CA ARG A 96 -14.82 -13.92 23.19
C ARG A 96 -13.76 -14.60 24.08
N GLU A 97 -13.23 -13.93 25.11
CA GLU A 97 -12.21 -14.53 26.00
C GLU A 97 -12.74 -15.77 26.74
N SER A 98 -11.90 -16.78 26.99
CA SER A 98 -12.33 -17.97 27.74
C SER A 98 -12.64 -17.65 29.21
N GLU A 99 -13.44 -18.47 29.88
CA GLU A 99 -13.73 -18.28 31.32
C GLU A 99 -12.48 -18.43 32.20
N GLU A 100 -11.54 -19.28 31.80
CA GLU A 100 -10.28 -19.49 32.52
C GLU A 100 -9.34 -18.29 32.35
N ASP A 101 -9.18 -17.81 31.11
CA ASP A 101 -8.36 -16.63 30.81
C ASP A 101 -8.93 -15.38 31.47
N TYR A 102 -10.26 -15.21 31.46
CA TYR A 102 -10.92 -14.11 32.14
C TYR A 102 -10.60 -14.11 33.63
N LYS A 103 -10.79 -15.23 34.34
CA LYS A 103 -10.52 -15.33 35.78
C LYS A 103 -9.06 -15.05 36.11
N ARG A 104 -8.14 -15.59 35.30
CA ARG A 104 -6.70 -15.35 35.43
C ARG A 104 -6.37 -13.87 35.23
N LEU A 105 -6.71 -13.31 34.07
CA LEU A 105 -6.36 -11.93 33.70
C LEU A 105 -7.02 -10.89 34.60
N ARG A 106 -8.26 -11.14 35.05
CA ARG A 106 -8.95 -10.30 36.03
C ARG A 106 -8.13 -10.18 37.31
N SER A 107 -7.68 -11.32 37.85
CA SER A 107 -6.93 -11.37 39.11
C SER A 107 -5.54 -10.75 38.98
N ILE A 108 -4.83 -11.04 37.88
CA ILE A 108 -3.49 -10.47 37.61
C ILE A 108 -3.55 -8.95 37.45
N THR A 109 -4.52 -8.45 36.69
CA THR A 109 -4.63 -7.00 36.43
C THR A 109 -4.90 -6.24 37.74
N SER A 110 -5.80 -6.75 38.58
CA SER A 110 -6.03 -6.22 39.93
C SER A 110 -4.78 -6.26 40.80
N ALA A 111 -4.07 -7.40 40.83
CA ALA A 111 -2.85 -7.55 41.61
C ALA A 111 -1.76 -6.56 41.20
N ARG A 112 -1.60 -6.32 39.88
CA ARG A 112 -0.60 -5.38 39.36
C ARG A 112 -0.88 -3.95 39.79
N ILE A 113 -2.13 -3.51 39.65
CA ILE A 113 -2.53 -2.15 40.05
C ILE A 113 -2.37 -1.95 41.56
N LEU A 114 -2.85 -2.89 42.37
CA LEU A 114 -2.75 -2.80 43.84
C LEU A 114 -1.29 -2.85 44.30
N GLY A 115 -0.47 -3.73 43.72
CA GLY A 115 0.97 -3.81 44.00
C GLY A 115 1.70 -2.52 43.65
N TRP A 116 1.37 -1.92 42.50
CA TRP A 116 1.90 -0.63 42.09
C TRP A 116 1.52 0.49 43.06
N LEU A 117 0.25 0.57 43.48
CA LEU A 117 -0.20 1.58 44.45
C LEU A 117 0.57 1.48 45.78
N ILE A 118 0.81 0.26 46.28
CA ILE A 118 1.65 0.02 47.48
C ILE A 118 3.07 0.56 47.25
N LYS A 119 3.69 0.25 46.10
CA LYS A 119 5.03 0.74 45.74
C LYS A 119 5.09 2.27 45.65
N GLN A 120 3.99 2.91 45.25
CA GLN A 120 3.86 4.37 45.21
C GLN A 120 3.47 5.00 46.57
N SER A 121 3.52 4.23 47.66
CA SER A 121 3.19 4.66 49.04
C SER A 121 1.71 5.04 49.26
N CYS A 122 0.80 4.51 48.44
CA CYS A 122 -0.64 4.60 48.72
C CYS A 122 -1.03 3.58 49.79
N GLU A 123 -1.49 4.07 50.95
CA GLU A 123 -1.94 3.22 52.06
C GLU A 123 -3.25 2.50 51.69
N LEU A 124 -3.21 1.17 51.62
CA LEU A 124 -4.37 0.32 51.36
C LEU A 124 -4.95 -0.24 52.68
N GLY A 125 -6.25 -0.49 52.69
CA GLY A 125 -6.96 -1.14 53.78
C GLY A 125 -6.49 -2.59 54.01
N LYS A 126 -6.66 -3.06 55.25
CA LYS A 126 -6.25 -4.41 55.65
C LYS A 126 -6.93 -5.51 54.83
N ASP A 127 -8.22 -5.35 54.53
CA ASP A 127 -8.99 -6.32 53.75
C ASP A 127 -8.40 -6.51 52.34
N THR A 128 -7.94 -5.43 51.71
CA THR A 128 -7.31 -5.46 50.39
C THR A 128 -5.94 -6.13 50.44
N LEU A 129 -5.15 -5.83 51.48
CA LEU A 129 -3.83 -6.46 51.69
C LEU A 129 -3.95 -7.96 51.94
N ASP A 130 -4.98 -8.41 52.64
CA ASP A 130 -5.23 -9.84 52.91
C ASP A 130 -5.63 -10.61 51.62
N VAL A 131 -6.27 -9.94 50.66
CA VAL A 131 -6.70 -10.54 49.37
C VAL A 131 -5.57 -10.55 48.32
N LEU A 132 -4.66 -9.57 48.33
CA LEU A 132 -3.61 -9.41 47.30
C LEU A 132 -2.76 -10.68 47.04
N PRO A 133 -2.30 -11.45 48.04
CA PRO A 133 -1.56 -12.68 47.79
C PRO A 133 -2.36 -13.74 47.03
N ASN A 134 -3.69 -13.78 47.19
CA ASN A 134 -4.55 -14.70 46.44
C ASN A 134 -4.66 -14.28 44.96
N LEU A 135 -4.75 -12.97 44.69
CA LEU A 135 -4.81 -12.44 43.33
C LEU A 135 -3.53 -12.75 42.55
N ARG A 136 -2.36 -12.63 43.20
CA ARG A 136 -1.05 -12.96 42.60
C ARG A 136 -0.93 -14.44 42.25
N ARG A 137 -1.47 -15.34 43.08
CA ARG A 137 -1.47 -16.79 42.86
C ARG A 137 -2.32 -17.26 41.68
N ALA A 138 -3.10 -16.37 41.06
CA ALA A 138 -3.84 -16.69 39.85
C ALA A 138 -2.94 -16.93 38.63
N ASP A 139 -1.67 -16.51 38.67
CA ASP A 139 -0.67 -16.81 37.65
C ASP A 139 0.56 -17.51 38.26
N PRO A 140 0.91 -18.73 37.84
CA PRO A 140 2.14 -19.39 38.26
C PRO A 140 3.42 -18.62 37.88
N CYS A 141 3.37 -17.77 36.85
CA CYS A 141 4.50 -16.98 36.37
C CYS A 141 4.63 -15.60 37.06
N TRP A 142 3.83 -15.31 38.09
CA TRP A 142 3.88 -14.03 38.79
C TRP A 142 5.27 -13.74 39.38
N CYS A 143 5.82 -12.55 39.11
CA CYS A 143 7.07 -12.08 39.72
C CYS A 143 6.92 -10.66 40.34
N PRO A 144 7.74 -10.30 41.35
CA PRO A 144 7.64 -9.01 42.04
C PRO A 144 7.80 -7.78 41.13
N GLU A 145 8.53 -7.90 40.03
CA GLU A 145 8.77 -6.82 39.06
C GLU A 145 7.47 -6.36 38.38
N TRP A 146 6.42 -7.20 38.36
CA TRP A 146 5.13 -6.83 37.78
C TRP A 146 4.37 -5.76 38.57
N ASP A 147 4.71 -5.58 39.86
CA ASP A 147 4.20 -4.49 40.67
C ASP A 147 4.73 -3.11 40.19
N GLU A 148 5.82 -3.08 39.42
CA GLU A 148 6.48 -1.85 38.98
C GLU A 148 6.03 -1.40 37.58
N THR A 149 5.28 -2.23 36.87
CA THR A 149 4.96 -2.05 35.44
C THR A 149 3.49 -1.71 35.19
N ALA A 150 2.69 -1.46 36.23
CA ALA A 150 1.25 -1.21 36.06
C ALA A 150 0.96 0.12 35.32
N ASP A 151 1.86 1.10 35.40
CA ASP A 151 1.76 2.42 34.74
C ASP A 151 2.52 2.50 33.40
N GLU A 152 3.05 1.38 32.90
CA GLU A 152 3.68 1.35 31.58
C GLU A 152 2.69 1.79 30.51
N SER A 153 3.11 2.77 29.69
CA SER A 153 2.28 3.23 28.58
C SER A 153 2.16 2.13 27.53
N ARG A 154 0.91 1.74 27.24
CA ARG A 154 0.55 0.84 26.13
C ARG A 154 0.24 1.60 24.83
N GLU A 155 0.47 2.91 24.81
CA GLU A 155 0.49 3.66 23.55
C GLU A 155 1.61 3.08 22.68
N GLY A 156 1.34 2.91 21.38
CA GLY A 156 2.29 2.32 20.44
C GLY A 156 3.64 3.03 20.50
N ARG A 157 4.63 2.40 21.12
CA ARG A 157 6.02 2.84 21.03
C ARG A 157 6.66 2.14 19.84
N SER A 158 6.99 2.92 18.82
CA SER A 158 8.00 2.49 17.86
C SER A 158 9.35 2.62 18.57
N ILE A 159 9.90 1.49 19.03
CA ILE A 159 11.30 1.39 19.43
C ILE A 159 12.02 0.86 18.18
N SER A 160 12.91 1.66 17.61
CA SER A 160 13.85 1.16 16.61
C SER A 160 14.77 0.16 17.31
N ILE A 161 14.68 -1.11 16.92
CA ILE A 161 15.60 -2.16 17.35
C ILE A 161 16.82 -2.04 16.45
N GLU A 162 17.99 -1.75 17.04
CA GLU A 162 19.26 -1.77 16.30
C GLU A 162 19.82 -3.19 16.32
N ALA A 163 20.21 -3.72 15.16
CA ALA A 163 20.90 -5.00 15.09
C ALA A 163 22.36 -4.83 15.52
N ASP A 164 22.79 -5.54 16.57
CA ASP A 164 24.20 -5.59 16.97
C ASP A 164 24.87 -6.77 16.26
N SER A 165 25.56 -6.45 15.16
CA SER A 165 26.26 -7.43 14.34
C SER A 165 27.71 -7.67 14.77
N ASN A 166 28.12 -7.31 15.99
CA ASN A 166 29.50 -7.46 16.43
C ASN A 166 29.95 -8.95 16.49
N PRO A 167 30.89 -9.40 15.64
CA PRO A 167 31.27 -10.81 15.58
C PRO A 167 32.36 -11.19 16.58
N SER A 168 32.81 -10.29 17.46
CA SER A 168 34.01 -10.47 18.30
C SER A 168 34.02 -11.79 19.10
N ILE A 169 32.85 -12.28 19.49
CA ILE A 169 32.68 -13.52 20.28
C ILE A 169 32.98 -14.78 19.44
N ILE A 170 32.81 -14.71 18.11
CA ILE A 170 32.93 -15.85 17.19
C ILE A 170 34.00 -15.67 16.11
N ILE A 171 34.55 -14.46 15.94
CA ILE A 171 35.41 -14.10 14.80
C ILE A 171 36.66 -14.98 14.69
N ASP A 172 37.23 -15.39 15.83
CA ASP A 172 38.42 -16.24 15.90
C ASP A 172 38.12 -17.69 16.33
N ALA A 173 36.87 -18.03 16.64
CA ALA A 173 36.48 -19.37 17.10
C ALA A 173 36.67 -20.44 15.99
N PRO A 174 37.13 -21.67 16.30
CA PRO A 174 37.26 -22.74 15.31
C PRO A 174 35.94 -23.00 14.54
N PRO A 175 35.98 -23.37 13.24
CA PRO A 175 34.75 -23.54 12.44
C PRO A 175 33.70 -24.47 13.05
N SER A 176 34.11 -25.46 13.84
CA SER A 176 33.20 -26.38 14.55
C SER A 176 32.45 -25.75 15.73
N GLN A 177 32.94 -24.63 16.26
CA GLN A 177 32.38 -23.91 17.41
C GLN A 177 31.63 -22.64 17.04
N ILE A 178 31.83 -22.10 15.82
CA ILE A 178 31.21 -20.86 15.36
C ILE A 178 29.68 -20.90 15.48
N ILE A 179 29.02 -21.92 14.89
CA ILE A 179 27.56 -22.03 14.93
C ILE A 179 27.03 -22.24 16.36
N PRO A 180 27.56 -23.18 17.17
CA PRO A 180 27.14 -23.33 18.57
C PRO A 180 27.27 -22.04 19.39
N LEU A 181 28.36 -21.30 19.22
CA LEU A 181 28.57 -20.02 19.92
C LEU A 181 27.62 -18.94 19.39
N ALA A 182 27.39 -18.88 18.08
CA ALA A 182 26.41 -17.95 17.52
C ALA A 182 25.01 -18.20 18.11
N ILE A 183 24.55 -19.45 18.18
CA ILE A 183 23.26 -19.81 18.81
C ILE A 183 23.15 -19.28 20.25
N GLN A 184 24.23 -19.36 21.04
CA GLN A 184 24.23 -18.91 22.43
C GLN A 184 24.19 -17.39 22.58
N HIS A 185 24.59 -16.66 21.55
CA HIS A 185 24.76 -15.21 21.56
C HIS A 185 23.87 -14.50 20.53
N THR A 186 22.92 -15.20 19.91
CA THR A 186 21.93 -14.65 18.99
C THR A 186 20.62 -14.41 19.72
N GLY A 187 19.98 -13.26 19.44
CA GLY A 187 18.66 -12.91 19.93
C GLY A 187 18.67 -11.86 21.04
N ARG A 188 17.49 -11.65 21.63
CA ARG A 188 17.21 -10.53 22.54
C ARG A 188 17.04 -11.01 23.97
N THR A 189 17.66 -10.34 24.94
CA THR A 189 17.24 -10.44 26.35
C THR A 189 16.16 -9.41 26.64
N PHE A 190 15.24 -9.69 27.57
CA PHE A 190 14.01 -8.91 27.83
C PHE A 190 14.25 -7.40 28.05
N SER A 191 15.46 -6.99 28.43
CA SER A 191 15.88 -5.61 28.68
C SER A 191 16.81 -5.02 27.61
N ASP A 192 17.19 -5.77 26.58
CA ASP A 192 18.18 -5.34 25.59
C ASP A 192 17.54 -4.53 24.46
N PRO A 193 18.01 -3.30 24.16
CA PRO A 193 17.60 -2.58 22.96
C PRO A 193 18.19 -3.16 21.66
N PHE A 194 19.17 -4.05 21.75
CA PHE A 194 19.82 -4.65 20.59
C PHE A 194 19.30 -6.06 20.28
N ASP A 195 19.19 -6.37 18.99
CA ASP A 195 19.06 -7.73 18.50
C ASP A 195 20.45 -8.23 18.12
N HIS A 196 21.05 -9.10 18.93
CA HIS A 196 22.42 -9.57 18.70
C HIS A 196 22.46 -10.58 17.57
N ARG A 197 23.25 -10.27 16.53
CA ARG A 197 23.45 -11.10 15.34
C ARG A 197 24.94 -11.23 15.00
N PRO A 198 25.74 -11.88 15.86
CA PRO A 198 27.19 -11.95 15.67
C PRO A 198 27.60 -12.70 14.39
N PHE A 199 26.72 -13.58 13.87
CA PHE A 199 26.99 -14.31 12.63
C PHE A 199 26.89 -13.41 11.39
N ASP A 200 26.00 -12.42 11.37
CA ASP A 200 25.83 -11.44 10.30
C ASP A 200 27.16 -10.70 10.08
N GLY A 201 27.72 -10.11 11.14
CA GLY A 201 29.03 -9.45 11.05
C GLY A 201 30.20 -10.40 10.76
N LEU A 202 30.08 -11.71 11.06
CA LEU A 202 31.08 -12.69 10.65
C LEU A 202 31.04 -12.92 9.13
N VAL A 203 29.84 -12.98 8.55
CA VAL A 203 29.65 -13.09 7.09
C VAL A 203 30.25 -11.87 6.40
N GLU A 204 29.97 -10.66 6.89
CA GLU A 204 30.51 -9.42 6.34
C GLU A 204 32.04 -9.35 6.43
N GLN A 205 32.59 -9.56 7.62
CA GLN A 205 34.02 -9.30 7.89
C GLN A 205 34.92 -10.47 7.50
N ARG A 206 34.44 -11.71 7.65
CA ARG A 206 35.22 -12.96 7.47
C ARG A 206 34.38 -14.03 6.74
N PRO A 207 33.89 -13.78 5.51
CA PRO A 207 32.96 -14.68 4.81
C PRO A 207 33.53 -16.11 4.59
N VAL A 208 34.85 -16.25 4.44
CA VAL A 208 35.52 -17.55 4.34
C VAL A 208 35.27 -18.41 5.59
N ARG A 209 35.26 -17.82 6.79
CA ARG A 209 35.02 -18.52 8.04
C ARG A 209 33.55 -18.89 8.20
N ALA A 210 32.64 -18.00 7.82
CA ALA A 210 31.20 -18.29 7.79
C ALA A 210 30.91 -19.51 6.89
N VAL A 211 31.42 -19.52 5.65
CA VAL A 211 31.28 -20.69 4.74
C VAL A 211 31.90 -21.96 5.32
N ALA A 212 33.05 -21.85 6.00
CA ALA A 212 33.69 -23.00 6.63
C ALA A 212 32.83 -23.58 7.78
N ALA A 213 32.20 -22.72 8.60
CA ALA A 213 31.29 -23.14 9.66
C ALA A 213 30.04 -23.82 9.11
N LEU A 214 29.39 -23.22 8.11
CA LEU A 214 28.22 -23.79 7.42
C LEU A 214 28.55 -25.12 6.74
N THR A 215 29.70 -25.20 6.06
CA THR A 215 30.17 -26.45 5.45
C THR A 215 30.45 -27.53 6.50
N HIS A 216 30.97 -27.16 7.67
CA HIS A 216 31.21 -28.11 8.76
C HIS A 216 29.90 -28.69 9.32
N ALA A 217 28.89 -27.85 9.52
CA ALA A 217 27.54 -28.29 9.91
C ALA A 217 26.92 -29.21 8.85
N ALA A 218 26.92 -28.78 7.58
CA ALA A 218 26.34 -29.55 6.47
C ALA A 218 26.95 -30.96 6.31
N ARG A 219 28.25 -31.12 6.57
CA ARG A 219 28.91 -32.44 6.54
C ARG A 219 28.40 -33.43 7.58
N ARG A 220 27.74 -32.95 8.63
CA ARG A 220 27.11 -33.78 9.67
C ARG A 220 25.61 -33.98 9.42
N GLY A 221 25.08 -33.44 8.32
CA GLY A 221 23.65 -33.42 8.04
C GLY A 221 22.90 -32.31 8.76
N ASP A 222 23.60 -31.35 9.37
CA ASP A 222 22.98 -30.22 10.06
C ASP A 222 22.89 -29.01 9.10
N TYR A 223 21.68 -28.52 8.83
CA TYR A 223 21.42 -27.37 7.95
C TYR A 223 20.67 -26.26 8.71
N PRO A 224 21.37 -25.44 9.53
CA PRO A 224 20.71 -24.44 10.33
C PRO A 224 20.27 -23.25 9.47
N SER A 225 19.00 -23.21 9.08
CA SER A 225 18.44 -22.28 8.11
C SER A 225 18.68 -20.82 8.46
N GLU A 226 18.58 -20.43 9.74
CA GLU A 226 18.86 -19.05 10.19
C GLU A 226 20.27 -18.56 9.82
N PHE A 227 21.30 -19.40 9.91
CA PHE A 227 22.67 -19.01 9.56
C PHE A 227 22.93 -19.06 8.06
N TRP A 228 22.23 -19.93 7.32
CA TRP A 228 22.25 -19.90 5.87
C TRP A 228 21.55 -18.64 5.34
N ARG A 229 20.41 -18.26 5.93
CA ARG A 229 19.70 -17.00 5.68
C ARG A 229 20.61 -15.80 5.92
N SER A 230 21.24 -15.73 7.09
CA SER A 230 22.21 -14.69 7.42
C SER A 230 23.35 -14.61 6.39
N ALA A 231 23.88 -15.77 5.96
CA ALA A 231 24.93 -15.82 4.93
C ALA A 231 24.46 -15.42 3.53
N LEU A 232 23.18 -15.61 3.20
CA LEU A 232 22.58 -15.19 1.93
C LEU A 232 22.30 -13.68 1.92
N GLN A 233 21.76 -13.14 3.01
CA GLN A 233 21.39 -11.73 3.15
C GLN A 233 22.60 -10.82 3.28
N GLU A 234 23.56 -11.19 4.13
CA GLU A 234 24.73 -10.35 4.48
C GLU A 234 25.97 -10.66 3.63
N TRP A 235 25.80 -11.38 2.51
CA TRP A 235 26.93 -11.77 1.65
C TRP A 235 27.63 -10.53 1.06
N PRO A 236 28.96 -10.38 1.20
CA PRO A 236 29.64 -9.16 0.75
C PRO A 236 29.60 -8.96 -0.77
N ASP A 237 29.26 -7.75 -1.22
CA ASP A 237 29.23 -7.38 -2.65
C ASP A 237 30.58 -7.48 -3.35
N GLU A 238 31.63 -7.22 -2.58
CA GLU A 238 33.03 -7.28 -2.99
C GLU A 238 33.70 -8.63 -2.65
N ALA A 239 32.90 -9.66 -2.31
CA ALA A 239 33.42 -11.00 -2.09
C ALA A 239 34.19 -11.49 -3.33
N ARG A 240 35.38 -12.07 -3.10
CA ARG A 240 36.22 -12.61 -4.18
C ARG A 240 35.43 -13.64 -4.99
N TYR A 241 35.54 -13.58 -6.32
CA TYR A 241 34.80 -14.46 -7.23
C TYR A 241 34.90 -15.97 -6.85
N ARG A 242 36.09 -16.45 -6.46
CA ARG A 242 36.30 -17.86 -6.04
C ARG A 242 35.50 -18.23 -4.79
N LEU A 243 35.31 -17.28 -3.89
CA LEU A 243 34.57 -17.50 -2.65
C LEU A 243 33.06 -17.52 -2.93
N SER A 244 32.54 -16.59 -3.73
CA SER A 244 31.14 -16.63 -4.17
C SER A 244 30.82 -17.89 -5.00
N TRP A 245 31.77 -18.35 -5.83
CA TRP A 245 31.67 -19.66 -6.48
C TRP A 245 31.57 -20.82 -5.50
N LEU A 246 32.44 -20.84 -4.49
CA LEU A 246 32.41 -21.88 -3.46
C LEU A 246 31.07 -21.86 -2.71
N PHE A 247 30.57 -20.67 -2.37
CA PHE A 247 29.29 -20.52 -1.68
C PHE A 247 28.12 -20.99 -2.53
N GLY A 248 28.01 -20.54 -3.80
CA GLY A 248 27.00 -21.04 -4.73
C GLY A 248 27.06 -22.56 -4.93
N ALA A 249 28.26 -23.13 -5.04
CA ALA A 249 28.43 -24.59 -5.13
C ALA A 249 28.07 -25.35 -3.83
N ARG A 250 28.03 -24.67 -2.69
CA ARG A 250 27.53 -25.23 -1.42
C ARG A 250 26.02 -25.10 -1.30
N LEU A 251 25.45 -23.97 -1.72
CA LEU A 251 24.00 -23.78 -1.84
C LEU A 251 23.38 -24.86 -2.72
N ALA A 252 23.97 -25.10 -3.90
CA ALA A 252 23.55 -26.17 -4.82
C ALA A 252 23.60 -27.59 -4.21
N ARG A 253 24.24 -27.80 -3.04
CA ARG A 253 24.30 -29.09 -2.35
C ARG A 253 23.38 -29.18 -1.14
N LEU A 254 22.65 -28.12 -0.81
CA LEU A 254 21.65 -28.16 0.26
C LEU A 254 20.52 -29.15 -0.09
N PRO A 255 19.88 -29.77 0.91
CA PRO A 255 18.65 -30.54 0.71
C PRO A 255 17.52 -29.67 0.15
N SER A 256 16.56 -30.27 -0.55
CA SER A 256 15.43 -29.54 -1.15
C SER A 256 14.62 -28.79 -0.09
N GLU A 257 14.41 -29.40 1.08
CA GLU A 257 13.63 -28.81 2.18
C GLU A 257 14.26 -27.50 2.67
N THR A 258 15.59 -27.46 2.80
CA THR A 258 16.33 -26.25 3.20
C THR A 258 16.29 -25.18 2.10
N VAL A 259 16.33 -25.58 0.82
CA VAL A 259 16.23 -24.63 -0.30
C VAL A 259 14.84 -24.00 -0.36
N VAL A 260 13.77 -24.79 -0.16
CA VAL A 260 12.38 -24.29 -0.12
C VAL A 260 12.16 -23.34 1.05
N GLU A 261 12.72 -23.64 2.22
CA GLU A 261 12.65 -22.77 3.40
C GLU A 261 13.35 -21.41 3.16
N LEU A 262 14.44 -21.42 2.39
CA LEU A 262 15.28 -20.26 2.11
C LEU A 262 15.06 -19.66 0.72
N ARG A 263 13.97 -20.02 0.03
CA ARG A 263 13.79 -19.73 -1.40
C ARG A 263 13.94 -18.24 -1.73
N ASP A 264 13.35 -17.36 -0.94
CA ASP A 264 13.42 -15.92 -1.19
C ASP A 264 14.86 -15.40 -1.09
N ASP A 265 15.60 -15.83 -0.08
CA ASP A 265 16.99 -15.46 0.17
C ASP A 265 17.94 -16.03 -0.89
N VAL A 266 17.73 -17.30 -1.27
CA VAL A 266 18.52 -18.01 -2.29
C VAL A 266 18.40 -17.31 -3.64
N PHE A 267 17.18 -17.01 -4.08
CA PHE A 267 16.96 -16.39 -5.38
C PHE A 267 17.32 -14.91 -5.40
N SER A 268 17.21 -14.20 -4.27
CA SER A 268 17.80 -12.86 -4.09
C SER A 268 19.32 -12.88 -4.23
N TRP A 269 20.01 -13.85 -3.59
CA TRP A 269 21.45 -13.99 -3.72
C TRP A 269 21.87 -14.33 -5.16
N LEU A 270 21.15 -15.24 -5.83
CA LEU A 270 21.39 -15.58 -7.23
C LEU A 270 21.25 -14.37 -8.14
N GLN A 271 20.15 -13.61 -8.00
CA GLN A 271 19.89 -12.41 -8.80
C GLN A 271 21.05 -11.41 -8.69
N LYS A 272 21.61 -11.25 -7.49
CA LYS A 272 22.68 -10.28 -7.19
C LYS A 272 24.06 -10.76 -7.64
N HIS A 273 24.40 -12.03 -7.41
CA HIS A 273 25.78 -12.51 -7.54
C HIS A 273 26.04 -13.42 -8.75
N LEU A 274 25.02 -14.12 -9.26
CA LEU A 274 25.19 -15.02 -10.41
C LEU A 274 25.70 -14.29 -11.67
N PRO A 275 25.28 -13.05 -12.01
CA PRO A 275 25.81 -12.34 -13.19
C PRO A 275 27.34 -12.20 -13.18
N LYS A 276 27.94 -11.87 -12.03
CA LYS A 276 29.40 -11.77 -11.88
C LYS A 276 30.09 -13.13 -12.10
N LEU A 277 29.44 -14.24 -11.70
CA LEU A 277 29.95 -15.59 -11.92
C LEU A 277 29.82 -16.01 -13.38
N ALA A 278 28.68 -15.72 -14.00
CA ALA A 278 28.39 -16.05 -15.39
C ALA A 278 29.34 -15.33 -16.37
N ALA A 279 29.74 -14.09 -16.06
CA ALA A 279 30.75 -13.37 -16.84
C ALA A 279 32.13 -14.07 -16.91
N GLN A 280 32.41 -15.00 -15.99
CA GLN A 280 33.65 -15.80 -15.98
C GLN A 280 33.46 -17.18 -16.60
N ASP A 281 32.36 -17.86 -16.27
CA ASP A 281 32.03 -19.22 -16.73
C ASP A 281 30.50 -19.41 -16.68
N GLN A 282 29.84 -18.96 -17.76
CA GLN A 282 28.37 -18.97 -17.86
C GLN A 282 27.77 -20.38 -17.77
N PRO A 283 28.26 -21.42 -18.48
CA PRO A 283 27.69 -22.76 -18.38
C PRO A 283 27.71 -23.29 -16.94
N ARG A 284 28.82 -23.08 -16.22
CA ARG A 284 28.93 -23.51 -14.83
C ARG A 284 28.02 -22.73 -13.89
N ALA A 285 27.81 -21.44 -14.15
CA ALA A 285 26.99 -20.58 -13.30
C ALA A 285 25.52 -20.97 -13.47
N LEU A 286 25.10 -21.17 -14.71
CA LEU A 286 23.77 -21.69 -15.03
C LEU A 286 23.56 -23.10 -14.47
N GLY A 287 24.59 -23.94 -14.35
CA GLY A 287 24.48 -25.22 -13.64
C GLY A 287 24.16 -25.10 -12.15
N ILE A 288 24.59 -24.03 -11.47
CA ILE A 288 24.18 -23.75 -10.07
C ILE A 288 22.71 -23.33 -10.04
N PHE A 289 22.32 -22.46 -10.97
CA PHE A 289 20.94 -22.01 -11.12
C PHE A 289 20.00 -23.20 -11.34
N ASP A 290 20.33 -24.10 -12.26
CA ASP A 290 19.51 -25.27 -12.58
C ASP A 290 19.31 -26.16 -11.36
N GLU A 291 20.38 -26.50 -10.64
CA GLU A 291 20.31 -27.38 -9.47
C GLU A 291 19.42 -26.78 -8.35
N LEU A 292 19.46 -25.46 -8.16
CA LEU A 292 18.63 -24.78 -7.17
C LEU A 292 17.17 -24.69 -7.63
N LEU A 293 16.94 -24.46 -8.93
CA LEU A 293 15.60 -24.44 -9.52
C LEU A 293 14.93 -25.82 -9.45
N GLU A 294 15.65 -26.90 -9.74
CA GLU A 294 15.16 -28.28 -9.60
C GLU A 294 14.68 -28.58 -8.17
N LYS A 295 15.43 -28.11 -7.17
CA LYS A 295 15.11 -28.31 -5.76
C LYS A 295 13.87 -27.54 -5.31
N LEU A 296 13.70 -26.34 -5.84
CA LEU A 296 12.50 -25.55 -5.61
C LEU A 296 11.26 -26.28 -6.16
N PHE A 297 11.29 -26.65 -7.45
CA PHE A 297 10.16 -27.31 -8.11
C PHE A 297 9.81 -28.68 -7.51
N THR A 298 10.81 -29.46 -7.09
CA THR A 298 10.57 -30.77 -6.46
C THR A 298 10.07 -30.65 -5.02
N GLY A 299 10.53 -29.65 -4.27
CA GLY A 299 10.14 -29.46 -2.87
C GLY A 299 8.77 -28.80 -2.67
N GLU A 300 8.32 -27.95 -3.61
CA GLU A 300 7.01 -27.28 -3.51
C GLU A 300 5.83 -28.19 -3.85
N ALA A 301 6.03 -29.17 -4.74
CA ALA A 301 5.01 -30.15 -5.10
C ALA A 301 4.50 -30.99 -3.91
N GLU A 302 5.22 -31.01 -2.78
CA GLU A 302 4.85 -31.75 -1.56
C GLU A 302 4.07 -30.90 -0.53
N VAL A 303 3.97 -29.57 -0.71
CA VAL A 303 3.50 -28.62 0.33
C VAL A 303 2.12 -28.00 0.03
N GLU A 304 1.53 -28.22 -1.14
CA GLU A 304 0.27 -27.58 -1.54
C GLU A 304 -0.97 -28.07 -0.78
N GLN A 305 -1.28 -27.45 0.36
CA GLN A 305 -2.65 -27.33 0.92
C GLN A 305 -2.75 -26.34 2.09
N SER A 306 -2.58 -25.03 1.84
CA SER A 306 -3.11 -23.99 2.73
C SER A 306 -3.14 -22.62 2.05
N GLY A 307 -4.11 -22.39 1.16
CA GLY A 307 -4.39 -21.05 0.66
C GLY A 307 -5.22 -20.26 1.68
N GLU A 308 -4.60 -19.30 2.37
CA GLU A 308 -5.34 -18.21 3.00
C GLU A 308 -6.06 -17.42 1.90
N HIS A 309 -7.33 -17.06 2.14
CA HIS A 309 -8.07 -16.22 1.20
C HIS A 309 -7.49 -14.81 1.23
N GLN A 310 -6.69 -14.46 0.21
CA GLN A 310 -6.24 -13.10 0.00
C GLN A 310 -7.29 -12.34 -0.82
N ASP A 311 -7.70 -11.16 -0.35
CA ASP A 311 -8.74 -10.33 -0.99
C ASP A 311 -8.30 -9.71 -2.33
N ARG A 312 -7.02 -9.84 -2.74
CA ARG A 312 -6.45 -9.28 -3.99
C ARG A 312 -5.61 -10.34 -4.71
N SER A 313 -5.48 -10.21 -6.03
CA SER A 313 -4.70 -11.15 -6.85
C SER A 313 -3.20 -11.09 -6.55
N SER A 314 -2.58 -12.25 -6.37
CA SER A 314 -1.13 -12.46 -6.26
C SER A 314 -0.45 -12.64 -7.63
N LYS A 315 -1.20 -12.71 -8.74
CA LYS A 315 -0.72 -12.80 -10.13
C LYS A 315 -0.35 -11.43 -10.70
N THR A 316 0.47 -10.70 -9.96
CA THR A 316 0.81 -9.31 -10.29
C THR A 316 2.30 -9.05 -10.27
N LEU A 317 2.77 -8.07 -11.05
CA LEU A 317 4.18 -7.72 -11.17
C LEU A 317 4.80 -7.39 -9.79
N ASN A 318 4.06 -6.71 -8.92
CA ASN A 318 4.54 -6.36 -7.57
C ASN A 318 4.80 -7.61 -6.70
N HIS A 319 4.03 -8.68 -6.86
CA HIS A 319 4.33 -9.95 -6.21
C HIS A 319 5.48 -10.65 -6.94
N ALA A 320 5.45 -10.68 -8.27
CA ALA A 320 6.45 -11.34 -9.09
C ALA A 320 7.88 -10.85 -8.81
N ILE A 321 8.13 -9.54 -8.74
CA ILE A 321 9.48 -9.00 -8.47
C ILE A 321 10.04 -9.42 -7.10
N ASN A 322 9.18 -9.82 -6.17
CA ASN A 322 9.57 -10.26 -4.83
C ASN A 322 9.64 -11.79 -4.71
N ALA A 323 8.95 -12.52 -5.59
CA ALA A 323 8.89 -13.97 -5.58
C ALA A 323 10.15 -14.64 -6.16
N PRO A 324 10.49 -15.87 -5.74
CA PRO A 324 11.66 -16.60 -6.21
C PRO A 324 11.71 -16.76 -7.74
N ILE A 325 10.58 -17.16 -8.34
CA ILE A 325 10.50 -17.41 -9.79
C ILE A 325 10.51 -16.12 -10.61
N GLY A 326 9.92 -15.04 -10.11
CA GLY A 326 10.06 -13.73 -10.77
C GLY A 326 11.50 -13.20 -10.69
N LYS A 327 12.19 -13.34 -9.55
CA LYS A 327 13.63 -13.02 -9.41
C LYS A 327 14.51 -13.87 -10.34
N ALA A 328 14.20 -15.17 -10.46
CA ALA A 328 14.88 -16.09 -11.39
C ALA A 328 14.70 -15.65 -12.85
N THR A 329 13.48 -15.26 -13.21
CA THR A 329 13.15 -14.75 -14.56
C THR A 329 13.91 -13.46 -14.84
N GLU A 330 13.86 -12.49 -13.93
CA GLU A 330 14.57 -11.22 -14.08
C GLU A 330 16.09 -11.42 -14.17
N LEU A 331 16.66 -12.36 -13.41
CA LEU A 331 18.06 -12.75 -13.52
C LEU A 331 18.42 -13.23 -14.94
N LEU A 332 17.62 -14.15 -15.52
CA LEU A 332 17.88 -14.66 -16.87
C LEU A 332 17.75 -13.56 -17.94
N LEU A 333 16.76 -12.66 -17.80
CA LEU A 333 16.61 -11.51 -18.69
C LEU A 333 17.78 -10.52 -18.55
N ASN A 334 18.30 -10.31 -17.33
CA ASN A 334 19.49 -9.48 -17.10
C ASN A 334 20.75 -10.11 -17.68
N LEU A 335 20.90 -11.44 -17.59
CA LEU A 335 21.98 -12.16 -18.25
C LEU A 335 21.89 -12.00 -19.78
N LEU A 336 20.70 -12.15 -20.35
CA LEU A 336 20.48 -11.89 -21.78
C LEU A 336 20.87 -10.46 -22.15
N ASN A 337 20.43 -9.46 -21.39
CA ASN A 337 20.75 -8.05 -21.63
C ASN A 337 22.27 -7.77 -21.53
N SER A 338 22.98 -8.47 -20.63
CA SER A 338 24.44 -8.32 -20.48
C SER A 338 25.25 -8.79 -21.69
N GLN A 339 24.64 -9.58 -22.57
CA GLN A 339 25.26 -10.04 -23.82
C GLN A 339 25.11 -9.02 -24.96
N ASP A 340 24.47 -7.87 -24.71
CA ASP A 340 24.22 -6.80 -25.69
C ASP A 340 23.53 -7.34 -26.97
N PRO A 341 22.33 -7.97 -26.81
CA PRO A 341 21.65 -8.59 -27.93
C PRO A 341 21.24 -7.54 -28.96
N ARG A 342 21.36 -7.89 -30.24
CA ARG A 342 20.99 -7.02 -31.36
C ARG A 342 19.56 -7.31 -31.81
N GLU A 343 19.00 -6.39 -32.59
CA GLU A 343 17.72 -6.62 -33.25
C GLU A 343 17.73 -7.96 -33.99
N GLU A 344 16.69 -8.77 -33.77
CA GLU A 344 16.50 -10.08 -34.40
C GLU A 344 17.68 -11.07 -34.22
N SER A 345 18.48 -10.93 -33.15
CA SER A 345 19.59 -11.86 -32.88
C SER A 345 19.15 -13.24 -32.36
N SER A 346 17.86 -13.41 -32.07
CA SER A 346 17.27 -14.54 -31.34
C SER A 346 17.75 -14.65 -29.89
N VAL A 347 16.90 -15.21 -29.02
CA VAL A 347 17.34 -15.51 -27.64
C VAL A 347 18.24 -16.75 -27.67
N PRO A 348 19.43 -16.72 -27.05
CA PRO A 348 20.32 -17.88 -26.98
C PRO A 348 19.61 -19.11 -26.38
N PRO A 349 19.76 -20.31 -26.97
CA PRO A 349 19.05 -21.51 -26.54
C PRO A 349 19.19 -21.80 -25.04
N GLU A 350 20.38 -21.56 -24.47
CA GLU A 350 20.66 -21.78 -23.05
C GLU A 350 19.88 -20.84 -22.12
N ILE A 351 19.53 -19.62 -22.54
CA ILE A 351 18.68 -18.74 -21.75
C ILE A 351 17.21 -19.06 -22.03
N LYS A 352 16.87 -19.23 -23.32
CA LYS A 352 15.52 -19.50 -23.80
C LYS A 352 14.88 -20.71 -23.13
N SER A 353 15.58 -21.85 -23.10
CA SER A 353 15.04 -23.09 -22.51
C SER A 353 14.80 -22.97 -21.00
N ARG A 354 15.58 -22.12 -20.31
CA ARG A 354 15.40 -21.86 -18.88
C ARG A 354 14.24 -20.91 -18.60
N LEU A 355 14.06 -19.88 -19.45
CA LEU A 355 12.89 -19.02 -19.38
C LEU A 355 11.60 -19.81 -19.64
N GLU A 356 11.56 -20.62 -20.70
CA GLU A 356 10.41 -21.48 -21.01
C GLU A 356 10.09 -22.43 -19.86
N ARG A 357 11.12 -22.97 -19.20
CA ARG A 357 10.94 -23.80 -18.01
C ARG A 357 10.36 -23.03 -16.82
N LEU A 358 10.68 -21.74 -16.65
CA LEU A 358 10.06 -20.90 -15.61
C LEU A 358 8.60 -20.57 -15.95
N PHE A 359 8.27 -20.45 -17.24
CA PHE A 359 6.88 -20.26 -17.70
C PHE A 359 6.02 -21.50 -17.46
N ASP A 360 6.64 -22.69 -17.40
CA ASP A 360 6.00 -23.96 -17.08
C ASP A 360 6.18 -24.37 -15.60
N ALA A 361 6.52 -23.42 -14.71
CA ALA A 361 6.64 -23.69 -13.28
C ALA A 361 5.30 -24.19 -12.67
N PRO A 362 5.33 -24.98 -11.58
CA PRO A 362 4.12 -25.40 -10.90
C PRO A 362 3.29 -24.22 -10.40
N SER A 363 1.96 -24.42 -10.30
CA SER A 363 1.04 -23.51 -9.61
C SER A 363 1.10 -22.04 -10.03
N GLU A 364 1.08 -21.11 -9.07
CA GLU A 364 1.07 -19.66 -9.32
C GLU A 364 2.47 -19.10 -9.62
N ASP A 365 3.51 -19.90 -9.46
CA ASP A 365 4.89 -19.46 -9.71
C ASP A 365 5.14 -19.15 -11.20
N ALA A 366 4.48 -19.89 -12.11
CA ALA A 366 4.50 -19.59 -13.53
C ALA A 366 3.94 -18.20 -13.85
N ASP A 367 2.92 -17.75 -13.10
CA ASP A 367 2.29 -16.44 -13.28
C ASP A 367 3.29 -15.31 -13.00
N HIS A 368 4.20 -15.50 -12.03
CA HIS A 368 5.25 -14.52 -11.75
C HIS A 368 6.28 -14.43 -12.88
N ALA A 369 6.68 -15.56 -13.48
CA ALA A 369 7.57 -15.55 -14.64
C ALA A 369 6.91 -14.84 -15.84
N VAL A 370 5.63 -15.13 -16.10
CA VAL A 370 4.85 -14.50 -17.16
C VAL A 370 4.72 -12.99 -16.94
N CYS A 371 4.43 -12.53 -15.71
CA CYS A 371 4.37 -11.10 -15.40
C CYS A 371 5.67 -10.38 -15.78
N ILE A 372 6.82 -10.94 -15.40
CA ILE A 372 8.14 -10.35 -15.68
C ILE A 372 8.43 -10.33 -17.18
N ALA A 373 8.15 -11.44 -17.89
CA ALA A 373 8.35 -11.53 -19.33
C ALA A 373 7.44 -10.57 -20.11
N ALA A 374 6.16 -10.48 -19.76
CA ALA A 374 5.20 -9.57 -20.38
C ALA A 374 5.55 -8.10 -20.13
N ASN A 375 6.11 -7.77 -18.96
CA ASN A 375 6.65 -6.43 -18.69
C ASN A 375 7.84 -6.05 -19.60
N ARG A 376 8.51 -7.04 -20.20
CA ARG A 376 9.62 -6.87 -21.13
C ARG A 376 9.23 -7.20 -22.57
N LEU A 377 7.94 -7.34 -22.88
CA LEU A 377 7.42 -7.80 -24.17
C LEU A 377 8.07 -7.08 -25.37
N ARG A 378 8.10 -5.74 -25.36
CA ARG A 378 8.66 -4.96 -26.47
C ARG A 378 10.16 -5.18 -26.68
N TRP A 379 10.90 -5.44 -25.60
CA TRP A 379 12.33 -5.72 -25.66
C TRP A 379 12.60 -7.15 -26.12
N LEU A 380 11.78 -8.11 -25.68
CA LEU A 380 11.85 -9.49 -26.16
C LEU A 380 11.49 -9.58 -27.64
N ASP A 381 10.50 -8.81 -28.10
CA ASP A 381 10.11 -8.72 -29.51
C ASP A 381 11.21 -8.12 -30.37
N TYR A 382 11.93 -7.11 -29.86
CA TYR A 382 13.11 -6.57 -30.54
C TYR A 382 14.21 -7.63 -30.75
N ILE A 383 14.36 -8.59 -29.84
CA ILE A 383 15.43 -9.61 -29.90
C ILE A 383 15.01 -10.85 -30.71
N ASP A 384 13.81 -11.37 -30.46
CA ASP A 384 13.29 -12.61 -31.03
C ASP A 384 11.78 -12.48 -31.31
N PRO A 385 11.38 -11.76 -32.37
CA PRO A 385 9.98 -11.54 -32.70
C PRO A 385 9.22 -12.85 -32.96
N GLU A 386 9.92 -13.85 -33.52
CA GLU A 386 9.33 -15.16 -33.78
C GLU A 386 8.98 -15.87 -32.49
N TRP A 387 9.87 -15.85 -31.50
CA TRP A 387 9.57 -16.42 -30.18
C TRP A 387 8.44 -15.69 -29.48
N VAL A 388 8.42 -14.35 -29.54
CA VAL A 388 7.29 -13.58 -29.00
C VAL A 388 5.99 -14.02 -29.66
N ARG A 389 5.96 -14.13 -30.98
CA ARG A 389 4.79 -14.55 -31.74
C ARG A 389 4.29 -15.95 -31.38
N THR A 390 5.19 -16.92 -31.22
CA THR A 390 4.80 -18.33 -30.99
C THR A 390 4.56 -18.69 -29.53
N THR A 391 5.22 -17.99 -28.59
CA THR A 391 5.27 -18.40 -27.19
C THR A 391 4.62 -17.38 -26.26
N ILE A 392 4.88 -16.08 -26.44
CA ILE A 392 4.46 -15.04 -25.49
C ILE A 392 3.12 -14.39 -25.88
N ALA A 393 2.92 -14.08 -27.17
CA ALA A 393 1.69 -13.48 -27.68
C ALA A 393 0.43 -14.29 -27.35
N PRO A 394 0.43 -15.64 -27.42
CA PRO A 394 -0.73 -16.45 -27.03
C PRO A 394 -1.18 -16.27 -25.58
N TRP A 395 -0.31 -15.81 -24.68
CA TRP A 395 -0.70 -15.59 -23.28
C TRP A 395 -1.75 -14.50 -23.14
N PHE A 396 -1.83 -13.56 -24.08
CA PHE A 396 -2.74 -12.42 -23.98
C PHE A 396 -4.20 -12.78 -24.29
N ASP A 397 -4.48 -13.95 -24.90
CA ASP A 397 -5.84 -14.47 -25.05
C ASP A 397 -6.49 -14.62 -23.67
N LEU A 398 -7.73 -14.13 -23.50
CA LEU A 398 -8.46 -14.20 -22.23
C LEU A 398 -8.75 -15.63 -21.75
N GLU A 399 -8.75 -16.60 -22.66
CA GLU A 399 -8.93 -18.02 -22.34
C GLU A 399 -7.62 -18.70 -21.94
N HIS A 400 -6.46 -18.04 -22.13
CA HIS A 400 -5.18 -18.58 -21.73
C HIS A 400 -5.01 -18.50 -20.20
N PRO A 401 -4.53 -19.55 -19.51
CA PRO A 401 -4.35 -19.53 -18.05
C PRO A 401 -3.45 -18.39 -17.54
N ALA A 402 -2.46 -18.01 -18.33
CA ALA A 402 -1.51 -16.94 -18.03
C ALA A 402 -2.00 -15.52 -18.38
N SER A 403 -3.25 -15.37 -18.84
CA SER A 403 -3.77 -14.11 -19.37
C SER A 403 -3.74 -12.96 -18.38
N GLU A 404 -4.23 -13.21 -17.17
CA GLU A 404 -4.20 -12.22 -16.10
C GLU A 404 -2.77 -11.70 -15.88
N SER A 405 -1.82 -12.61 -15.70
CA SER A 405 -0.41 -12.33 -15.43
C SER A 405 0.26 -11.57 -16.57
N ALA A 406 -0.04 -11.96 -17.82
CA ALA A 406 0.50 -11.32 -19.01
C ALA A 406 -0.02 -9.87 -19.14
N TRP A 407 -1.32 -9.66 -18.98
CA TRP A 407 -1.91 -8.31 -19.00
C TRP A 407 -1.41 -7.46 -17.85
N ASN A 408 -1.24 -8.03 -16.66
CA ASN A 408 -0.69 -7.31 -15.52
C ASN A 408 0.73 -6.82 -15.83
N GLY A 409 1.63 -7.71 -16.24
CA GLY A 409 3.01 -7.35 -16.59
C GLY A 409 3.09 -6.29 -17.70
N PHE A 410 2.29 -6.45 -18.75
CA PHE A 410 2.25 -5.55 -19.90
C PHE A 410 1.91 -4.11 -19.53
N VAL A 411 0.91 -3.88 -18.68
CA VAL A 411 0.48 -2.50 -18.35
C VAL A 411 1.54 -1.70 -17.58
N TYR A 412 2.51 -2.36 -16.95
CA TYR A 412 3.62 -1.69 -16.24
C TYR A 412 4.73 -1.14 -17.15
N ASP A 413 4.89 -1.57 -18.41
CA ASP A 413 5.87 -0.99 -19.35
C ASP A 413 5.50 0.48 -19.68
N ASN A 414 4.24 0.90 -19.42
CA ASN A 414 3.73 2.25 -19.64
C ASN A 414 3.88 2.74 -21.09
N ARG A 415 4.07 1.85 -22.06
CA ARG A 415 4.21 2.20 -23.47
C ARG A 415 3.55 1.15 -24.37
N LEU A 416 2.86 1.63 -25.40
CA LEU A 416 2.33 0.77 -26.44
C LEU A 416 3.44 0.16 -27.33
N PRO A 417 3.27 -1.07 -27.83
CA PRO A 417 4.18 -1.68 -28.80
C PRO A 417 4.24 -0.97 -30.15
N LYS A 418 5.27 -1.34 -30.93
CA LYS A 418 5.35 -1.02 -32.37
C LYS A 418 4.16 -1.68 -33.12
N PRO A 419 3.79 -1.17 -34.31
CA PRO A 419 2.65 -1.65 -35.10
C PRO A 419 2.61 -3.18 -35.28
N GLU A 420 3.75 -3.79 -35.56
CA GLU A 420 3.88 -5.22 -35.86
C GLU A 420 3.51 -6.07 -34.65
N LEU A 421 4.13 -5.81 -33.50
CA LEU A 421 3.83 -6.48 -32.23
C LEU A 421 2.41 -6.15 -31.74
N PHE A 422 1.96 -4.89 -31.84
CA PHE A 422 0.62 -4.52 -31.38
C PHE A 422 -0.45 -5.27 -32.19
N SER A 423 -0.24 -5.47 -33.50
CA SER A 423 -1.16 -6.23 -34.35
C SER A 423 -1.38 -7.66 -33.88
N LEU A 424 -0.38 -8.27 -33.23
CA LEU A 424 -0.49 -9.63 -32.69
C LEU A 424 -1.44 -9.72 -31.49
N ILE A 425 -1.50 -8.68 -30.66
CA ILE A 425 -2.24 -8.68 -29.39
C ILE A 425 -3.45 -7.74 -29.39
N LYS A 426 -3.69 -6.99 -30.48
CA LYS A 426 -4.71 -5.93 -30.53
C LYS A 426 -6.11 -6.43 -30.19
N SER A 427 -6.52 -7.55 -30.78
CA SER A 427 -7.85 -8.13 -30.53
C SER A 427 -8.02 -8.45 -29.05
N ASP A 428 -7.03 -9.10 -28.46
CA ASP A 428 -7.05 -9.50 -27.06
C ASP A 428 -6.98 -8.28 -26.13
N PHE A 429 -6.20 -7.26 -26.49
CA PHE A 429 -6.13 -5.98 -25.76
C PHE A 429 -7.50 -5.30 -25.66
N LEU A 430 -8.25 -5.22 -26.77
CA LEU A 430 -9.58 -4.62 -26.78
C LEU A 430 -10.57 -5.39 -25.90
N ASN A 431 -10.44 -6.72 -25.86
CA ASN A 431 -11.25 -7.56 -24.97
C ASN A 431 -10.83 -7.43 -23.50
N ALA A 432 -9.53 -7.35 -23.24
CA ALA A 432 -8.95 -7.26 -21.90
C ALA A 432 -9.34 -5.98 -21.17
N ILE A 433 -9.43 -4.83 -21.86
CA ILE A 433 -9.91 -3.56 -21.24
C ILE A 433 -11.29 -3.75 -20.58
N VAL A 434 -12.17 -4.54 -21.20
CA VAL A 434 -13.52 -4.79 -20.67
C VAL A 434 -13.50 -5.80 -19.51
N HIS A 435 -12.48 -6.67 -19.46
CA HIS A 435 -12.34 -7.71 -18.45
C HIS A 435 -11.56 -7.26 -17.21
N VAL A 436 -10.63 -6.30 -17.34
CA VAL A 436 -9.59 -5.98 -16.35
C VAL A 436 -10.12 -5.74 -14.93
N ALA A 437 -11.32 -5.16 -14.81
CA ALA A 437 -11.98 -4.91 -13.52
C ALA A 437 -12.30 -6.19 -12.72
N ARG A 438 -12.23 -7.38 -13.34
CA ARG A 438 -12.49 -8.68 -12.69
C ARG A 438 -11.24 -9.30 -12.05
N TRP A 439 -10.05 -8.93 -12.50
CA TRP A 439 -8.79 -9.49 -11.98
C TRP A 439 -8.38 -8.94 -10.61
N ASN A 440 -9.17 -8.01 -10.05
CA ASN A 440 -9.03 -7.54 -8.67
C ASN A 440 -7.59 -7.12 -8.30
N TRP A 441 -6.96 -6.39 -9.23
CA TRP A 441 -5.67 -5.75 -9.07
C TRP A 441 -5.77 -4.48 -8.23
N ASP A 442 -4.65 -3.76 -8.08
CA ASP A 442 -4.68 -2.41 -7.51
C ASP A 442 -5.44 -1.43 -8.43
N ASP A 443 -6.24 -0.55 -7.84
CA ASP A 443 -7.14 0.38 -8.53
C ASP A 443 -6.41 1.28 -9.57
N GLN A 444 -5.14 1.63 -9.31
CA GLN A 444 -4.35 2.44 -10.24
C GLN A 444 -4.02 1.71 -11.55
N LEU A 445 -3.93 0.38 -11.52
CA LEU A 445 -3.60 -0.41 -12.71
C LEU A 445 -4.79 -0.56 -13.66
N LEU A 446 -6.03 -0.48 -13.13
CA LEU A 446 -7.26 -0.55 -13.93
C LEU A 446 -7.41 0.64 -14.89
N GLN A 447 -6.68 1.73 -14.64
CA GLN A 447 -6.72 2.95 -15.45
C GLN A 447 -5.86 2.85 -16.73
N ARG A 448 -4.72 2.14 -16.68
CA ARG A 448 -3.74 2.08 -17.77
C ARG A 448 -4.28 1.57 -19.11
N PRO A 449 -5.10 0.50 -19.16
CA PRO A 449 -5.68 0.04 -20.42
C PRO A 449 -6.51 1.11 -21.13
N HIS A 450 -7.18 2.01 -20.38
CA HIS A 450 -7.95 3.11 -20.95
C HIS A 450 -7.06 4.22 -21.55
N GLU A 451 -5.90 4.48 -20.96
CA GLU A 451 -4.90 5.40 -21.54
C GLU A 451 -4.37 4.85 -22.87
N PHE A 452 -4.03 3.56 -22.90
CA PHE A 452 -3.57 2.88 -24.10
C PHE A 452 -4.66 2.80 -25.19
N LEU A 453 -5.94 2.66 -24.82
CA LEU A 453 -7.05 2.73 -25.76
C LEU A 453 -7.07 4.06 -26.52
N VAL A 454 -6.93 5.18 -25.79
CA VAL A 454 -6.92 6.53 -26.36
C VAL A 454 -5.63 6.80 -27.14
N LEU A 455 -4.47 6.40 -26.59
CA LEU A 455 -3.16 6.58 -27.24
C LEU A 455 -3.09 5.79 -28.56
N GLY A 456 -3.54 4.53 -28.55
CA GLY A 456 -3.60 3.70 -29.76
C GLY A 456 -4.53 4.32 -30.80
N CYS A 457 -5.63 4.94 -30.38
CA CYS A 457 -6.50 5.67 -31.30
C CYS A 457 -5.86 6.92 -31.89
N PHE A 458 -5.10 7.65 -31.08
CA PHE A 458 -4.33 8.79 -31.55
C PHE A 458 -3.26 8.37 -32.57
N TRP A 459 -2.53 7.28 -32.31
CA TRP A 459 -1.49 6.76 -33.20
C TRP A 459 -2.02 6.14 -34.50
N HIS A 460 -3.27 5.68 -34.52
CA HIS A 460 -3.93 5.20 -35.75
C HIS A 460 -3.92 6.25 -36.86
N GLN A 461 -3.86 7.55 -36.55
CA GLN A 461 -3.73 8.60 -37.58
C GLN A 461 -2.48 8.44 -38.47
N ASN A 462 -1.45 7.74 -37.98
CA ASN A 462 -0.20 7.53 -38.71
C ASN A 462 0.02 6.06 -39.12
N ASN A 463 -0.71 5.11 -38.53
CA ASN A 463 -0.55 3.68 -38.82
C ASN A 463 -1.82 2.87 -38.50
N ASP A 464 -2.39 2.21 -39.51
CA ASP A 464 -3.65 1.48 -39.43
C ASP A 464 -3.59 0.20 -38.56
N ALA A 465 -2.41 -0.22 -38.12
CA ALA A 465 -2.25 -1.32 -37.16
C ALA A 465 -2.82 -1.00 -35.78
N TYR A 466 -2.94 0.29 -35.43
CA TYR A 466 -3.45 0.71 -34.12
C TYR A 466 -4.98 0.76 -34.09
N ILE A 467 -5.56 1.45 -33.10
CA ILE A 467 -6.98 1.32 -32.75
C ILE A 467 -7.84 2.32 -33.53
N THR A 468 -8.87 1.85 -34.20
CA THR A 468 -9.81 2.71 -34.93
C THR A 468 -10.80 3.41 -33.99
N PHE A 469 -11.44 4.49 -34.44
CA PHE A 469 -12.52 5.12 -33.68
C PHE A 469 -13.69 4.16 -33.38
N GLU A 470 -13.99 3.25 -34.30
CA GLU A 470 -15.08 2.29 -34.13
C GLU A 470 -14.75 1.25 -33.04
N GLU A 471 -13.51 0.76 -33.00
CA GLU A 471 -13.04 -0.13 -31.93
C GLU A 471 -13.06 0.56 -30.56
N VAL A 472 -12.61 1.82 -30.48
CA VAL A 472 -12.74 2.61 -29.24
C VAL A 472 -14.19 2.71 -28.80
N ARG A 473 -15.12 3.02 -29.72
CA ARG A 473 -16.55 3.10 -29.39
C ARG A 473 -17.06 1.78 -28.81
N GLN A 474 -16.73 0.66 -29.44
CA GLN A 474 -17.16 -0.66 -29.00
C GLN A 474 -16.66 -1.02 -27.60
N VAL A 475 -15.41 -0.65 -27.28
CA VAL A 475 -14.85 -0.84 -25.93
C VAL A 475 -15.52 0.08 -24.92
N LEU A 476 -15.67 1.38 -25.24
CA LEU A 476 -16.31 2.34 -24.34
C LEU A 476 -17.78 1.96 -24.07
N GLN A 477 -18.51 1.41 -25.04
CA GLN A 477 -19.88 0.94 -24.84
C GLN A 477 -20.02 -0.20 -23.80
N LYS A 478 -18.92 -0.90 -23.49
CA LYS A 478 -18.86 -1.99 -22.51
C LYS A 478 -18.12 -1.61 -21.23
N THR A 479 -17.52 -0.42 -21.19
CA THR A 479 -16.71 0.09 -20.08
C THR A 479 -17.59 0.72 -19.00
N ASN A 480 -17.10 0.76 -17.75
CA ASN A 480 -17.78 1.40 -16.61
C ASN A 480 -17.52 2.92 -16.55
N ALA A 481 -18.22 3.61 -15.64
CA ALA A 481 -18.12 5.08 -15.50
C ALA A 481 -16.69 5.58 -15.20
N ASN A 482 -15.94 4.86 -14.36
CA ASN A 482 -14.55 5.21 -14.04
C ASN A 482 -13.65 5.13 -15.27
N GLY A 483 -13.78 4.07 -16.07
CA GLY A 483 -13.02 3.92 -17.32
C GLY A 483 -13.38 4.99 -18.36
N HIS A 484 -14.65 5.42 -18.42
CA HIS A 484 -15.07 6.55 -19.26
C HIS A 484 -14.42 7.86 -18.83
N ALA A 485 -14.49 8.17 -17.54
CA ALA A 485 -13.89 9.38 -16.99
C ALA A 485 -12.37 9.40 -17.20
N HIS A 486 -11.69 8.29 -16.93
CA HIS A 486 -10.25 8.18 -17.14
C HIS A 486 -9.85 8.30 -18.62
N SER A 487 -10.64 7.72 -19.52
CA SER A 487 -10.43 7.86 -20.96
C SER A 487 -10.52 9.33 -21.40
N LEU A 488 -11.50 10.09 -20.90
CA LEU A 488 -11.63 11.52 -21.20
C LEU A 488 -10.52 12.35 -20.58
N TRP A 489 -10.11 12.03 -19.35
CA TRP A 489 -8.99 12.70 -18.70
C TRP A 489 -7.71 12.56 -19.53
N PHE A 490 -7.37 11.34 -19.94
CA PHE A 490 -6.17 11.10 -20.75
C PHE A 490 -6.31 11.65 -22.17
N PHE A 491 -7.50 11.56 -22.76
CA PHE A 491 -7.83 12.19 -24.04
C PHE A 491 -7.57 13.70 -24.03
N THR A 492 -7.97 14.39 -22.96
CA THR A 492 -7.75 15.83 -22.79
C THR A 492 -6.26 16.15 -22.80
N ARG A 493 -5.45 15.36 -22.08
CA ARG A 493 -3.99 15.50 -22.10
C ARG A 493 -3.40 15.30 -23.49
N ILE A 494 -3.83 14.26 -24.22
CA ILE A 494 -3.35 14.01 -25.59
C ILE A 494 -3.68 15.18 -26.51
N VAL A 495 -4.89 15.73 -26.42
CA VAL A 495 -5.33 16.87 -27.23
C VAL A 495 -4.51 18.12 -26.92
N ASP A 496 -4.31 18.42 -25.64
CA ASP A 496 -3.59 19.60 -25.15
C ASP A 496 -2.09 19.53 -25.47
N GLU A 497 -1.40 18.47 -25.00
CA GLU A 497 0.06 18.30 -25.15
C GLU A 497 0.51 18.22 -26.62
N ASN A 498 -0.40 17.91 -27.55
CA ASN A 498 -0.10 17.74 -28.97
C ASN A 498 -0.80 18.77 -29.88
N ASP A 499 -1.47 19.79 -29.34
CA ASP A 499 -2.31 20.76 -30.11
C ASP A 499 -3.17 20.05 -31.17
N ALA A 500 -3.89 19.01 -30.74
CA ALA A 500 -4.49 18.02 -31.65
C ALA A 500 -6.01 18.13 -31.78
N TRP A 501 -6.62 19.26 -31.38
CA TRP A 501 -8.07 19.41 -31.34
C TRP A 501 -8.75 19.11 -32.68
N ARG A 502 -8.35 19.80 -33.76
CA ARG A 502 -9.01 19.64 -35.07
C ARG A 502 -8.70 18.28 -35.73
N ARG A 503 -7.46 17.79 -35.59
CA ARG A 503 -7.01 16.55 -36.24
C ARG A 503 -7.52 15.28 -35.55
N PHE A 504 -7.62 15.31 -34.22
CA PHE A 504 -7.94 14.15 -33.41
C PHE A 504 -9.10 14.40 -32.45
N GLY A 505 -9.04 15.49 -31.65
CA GLY A 505 -9.97 15.74 -30.56
C GLY A 505 -11.45 15.74 -31.00
N LYS A 506 -11.77 16.58 -31.97
CA LYS A 506 -13.13 16.69 -32.52
C LYS A 506 -13.56 15.40 -33.23
N PRO A 507 -12.78 14.79 -34.15
CA PRO A 507 -13.11 13.49 -34.73
C PRO A 507 -13.35 12.39 -33.70
N PHE A 508 -12.56 12.33 -32.62
CA PHE A 508 -12.72 11.35 -31.54
C PHE A 508 -14.08 11.50 -30.85
N LEU A 509 -14.46 12.72 -30.46
CA LEU A 509 -15.77 12.96 -29.84
C LEU A 509 -16.94 12.69 -30.80
N GLU A 510 -16.77 12.91 -32.11
CA GLU A 510 -17.82 12.67 -33.09
C GLU A 510 -17.97 11.18 -33.49
N LYS A 511 -16.85 10.45 -33.53
CA LYS A 511 -16.74 9.11 -34.14
C LYS A 511 -16.41 7.98 -33.17
N ALA A 512 -15.82 8.24 -32.01
CA ALA A 512 -15.49 7.21 -31.02
C ALA A 512 -16.31 7.34 -29.73
N TRP A 513 -16.53 8.56 -29.24
CA TRP A 513 -17.26 8.76 -27.99
C TRP A 513 -18.72 8.27 -28.11
N PRO A 514 -19.21 7.47 -27.14
CA PRO A 514 -20.57 6.94 -27.20
C PRO A 514 -21.60 8.07 -26.95
N LYS A 515 -22.71 8.04 -27.67
CA LYS A 515 -23.73 9.11 -27.69
C LYS A 515 -24.92 8.82 -26.79
N GLU A 516 -25.03 7.60 -26.30
CA GLU A 516 -26.14 7.11 -25.51
C GLU A 516 -26.18 7.82 -24.15
N SER A 517 -27.37 8.25 -23.72
CA SER A 517 -27.54 9.03 -22.49
C SER A 517 -27.00 8.35 -21.23
N ARG A 518 -26.98 7.01 -21.19
CA ARG A 518 -26.43 6.22 -20.08
C ARG A 518 -24.95 6.47 -19.80
N PHE A 519 -24.20 7.01 -20.76
CA PHE A 519 -22.77 7.32 -20.63
C PHE A 519 -22.51 8.81 -20.32
N GLN A 520 -23.57 9.62 -20.34
CA GLN A 520 -23.52 11.03 -19.96
C GLN A 520 -23.75 11.11 -18.46
N THR A 521 -22.65 11.20 -17.72
CA THR A 521 -22.66 11.26 -16.26
C THR A 521 -22.05 12.58 -15.81
N GLU A 522 -22.28 12.90 -14.55
CA GLU A 522 -21.63 14.05 -13.92
C GLU A 522 -20.10 13.95 -14.03
N GLN A 523 -19.54 12.76 -13.81
CA GLN A 523 -18.10 12.51 -13.90
C GLN A 523 -17.54 12.72 -15.31
N THR A 524 -18.23 12.25 -16.36
CA THR A 524 -17.78 12.48 -17.74
C THR A 524 -17.98 13.93 -18.17
N SER A 525 -19.03 14.60 -17.69
CA SER A 525 -19.26 16.03 -17.93
C SER A 525 -18.14 16.90 -17.37
N ARG A 526 -17.63 16.61 -16.17
CA ARG A 526 -16.46 17.29 -15.58
C ARG A 526 -15.23 17.20 -16.47
N GLN A 527 -14.91 16.01 -16.97
CA GLN A 527 -13.75 15.81 -17.83
C GLN A 527 -13.89 16.54 -19.17
N LEU A 528 -15.11 16.64 -19.72
CA LEU A 528 -15.37 17.43 -20.91
C LEU A 528 -15.30 18.95 -20.66
N VAL A 529 -15.64 19.41 -19.45
CA VAL A 529 -15.44 20.81 -19.05
C VAL A 529 -13.95 21.13 -18.91
N ASP A 530 -13.15 20.24 -18.31
CA ASP A 530 -11.68 20.37 -18.24
C ASP A 530 -11.04 20.46 -19.65
N LEU A 531 -11.55 19.68 -20.62
CA LEU A 531 -11.17 19.82 -22.02
C LEU A 531 -11.47 21.19 -22.59
N ALA A 532 -12.65 21.77 -22.29
CA ALA A 532 -13.00 23.10 -22.74
C ALA A 532 -12.05 24.14 -22.12
N GLU A 533 -11.80 24.06 -20.82
CA GLU A 533 -10.91 24.98 -20.12
C GLU A 533 -9.50 25.03 -20.73
N LYS A 534 -8.96 23.88 -21.14
CA LYS A 534 -7.65 23.75 -21.78
C LYS A 534 -7.63 24.05 -23.28
N ALA A 535 -8.78 24.35 -23.88
CA ALA A 535 -8.90 24.51 -25.33
C ALA A 535 -8.27 25.79 -25.90
N GLY A 536 -7.94 26.76 -25.05
CA GLY A 536 -7.44 28.08 -25.47
C GLY A 536 -8.35 28.74 -26.51
N ASP A 537 -7.80 29.12 -27.67
CA ASP A 537 -8.57 29.73 -28.76
C ASP A 537 -9.63 28.81 -29.38
N PHE A 538 -9.55 27.49 -29.16
CA PHE A 538 -10.56 26.55 -29.64
C PHE A 538 -11.77 26.44 -28.71
N PHE A 539 -11.80 27.14 -27.58
CA PHE A 539 -12.87 27.06 -26.58
C PHE A 539 -14.29 27.12 -27.17
N PRO A 540 -14.67 28.08 -28.03
CA PRO A 540 -16.01 28.11 -28.61
C PRO A 540 -16.35 26.88 -29.47
N GLU A 541 -15.35 26.33 -30.17
CA GLU A 541 -15.54 25.12 -30.97
C GLU A 541 -15.67 23.88 -30.09
N VAL A 542 -14.85 23.77 -29.05
CA VAL A 542 -14.92 22.67 -28.06
C VAL A 542 -16.27 22.68 -27.35
N VAL A 543 -16.70 23.81 -26.80
CA VAL A 543 -18.00 23.94 -26.12
C VAL A 543 -19.15 23.45 -27.01
N ARG A 544 -19.18 23.87 -28.27
CA ARG A 544 -20.22 23.44 -29.21
C ARG A 544 -20.17 21.93 -29.48
N THR A 545 -18.98 21.33 -29.53
CA THR A 545 -18.80 19.90 -29.76
C THR A 545 -19.18 19.06 -28.53
N ILE A 546 -18.87 19.52 -27.32
CA ILE A 546 -19.15 18.75 -26.08
C ILE A 546 -20.59 18.91 -25.59
N LEU A 547 -21.27 19.99 -25.94
CA LEU A 547 -22.61 20.34 -25.43
C LEU A 547 -23.63 19.18 -25.44
N PRO A 548 -23.71 18.33 -26.48
CA PRO A 548 -24.65 17.21 -26.52
C PRO A 548 -24.34 16.08 -25.52
N TYR A 549 -23.14 16.07 -24.94
CA TYR A 549 -22.65 15.04 -24.02
C TYR A 549 -22.69 15.47 -22.55
N LEU A 550 -22.96 16.75 -22.28
CA LEU A 550 -22.98 17.30 -20.93
C LEU A 550 -24.32 17.04 -20.24
N VAL A 551 -24.25 16.69 -18.95
CA VAL A 551 -25.36 16.72 -18.00
C VAL A 551 -25.06 17.71 -16.87
N PRO A 552 -26.09 18.14 -16.12
CA PRO A 552 -25.86 18.98 -14.96
C PRO A 552 -24.93 18.34 -13.93
N ILE A 553 -24.14 19.18 -13.26
CA ILE A 553 -23.15 18.82 -12.25
C ILE A 553 -23.68 19.31 -10.90
N PHE A 554 -23.88 18.38 -9.96
CA PHE A 554 -24.51 18.65 -8.67
C PHE A 554 -23.48 18.85 -7.55
N GLN A 555 -22.34 18.16 -7.63
CA GLN A 555 -21.25 18.24 -6.66
C GLN A 555 -20.12 19.12 -7.20
N ASP A 556 -19.29 19.74 -6.36
CA ASP A 556 -18.11 20.57 -6.74
C ASP A 556 -18.28 21.55 -7.93
N GLY A 557 -19.49 22.07 -8.16
CA GLY A 557 -19.72 23.09 -9.19
C GLY A 557 -18.84 24.33 -8.99
N ASP A 558 -18.52 24.65 -7.73
CA ASP A 558 -17.60 25.73 -7.35
C ASP A 558 -16.21 25.58 -7.95
N VAL A 559 -15.63 24.37 -7.87
CA VAL A 559 -14.26 24.13 -8.36
C VAL A 559 -14.19 24.37 -9.87
N LEU A 560 -15.20 23.92 -10.61
CA LEU A 560 -15.26 24.10 -12.06
C LEU A 560 -15.45 25.57 -12.44
N LEU A 561 -16.37 26.28 -11.78
CA LEU A 561 -16.60 27.68 -12.09
C LEU A 561 -15.40 28.56 -11.71
N TYR A 562 -14.77 28.26 -10.58
CA TYR A 562 -13.53 28.91 -10.18
C TYR A 562 -12.43 28.70 -11.23
N SER A 563 -12.25 27.48 -11.73
CA SER A 563 -11.28 27.19 -12.79
C SER A 563 -11.60 27.94 -14.09
N LEU A 564 -12.88 28.00 -14.49
CA LEU A 564 -13.31 28.78 -15.66
C LEU A 564 -13.14 30.30 -15.48
N ALA A 565 -13.26 30.81 -14.26
CA ALA A 565 -13.09 32.23 -13.95
C ALA A 565 -11.61 32.66 -13.97
N GLN A 566 -10.70 31.73 -13.74
CA GLN A 566 -9.27 31.98 -13.69
C GLN A 566 -8.68 32.35 -15.06
N GLN A 567 -7.56 33.06 -15.00
CA GLN A 567 -6.72 33.30 -16.17
C GLN A 567 -5.71 32.14 -16.29
N ASN A 568 -5.68 31.48 -17.44
CA ASN A 568 -4.68 30.46 -17.72
C ASN A 568 -3.29 31.07 -17.88
N ALA A 569 -2.24 30.31 -17.52
CA ALA A 569 -0.86 30.77 -17.62
C ALA A 569 -0.49 31.12 -19.07
N GLY A 570 -0.21 32.41 -19.32
CA GLY A 570 0.15 32.92 -20.65
C GLY A 570 -1.00 33.63 -21.39
N GLU A 571 -2.20 33.66 -20.84
CA GLU A 571 -3.34 34.40 -21.41
C GLU A 571 -3.50 35.78 -20.76
N VAL A 572 -3.94 36.77 -21.55
CA VAL A 572 -4.12 38.17 -21.08
C VAL A 572 -5.43 38.34 -20.30
N GLU A 573 -6.44 37.54 -20.64
CA GLU A 573 -7.79 37.59 -20.09
C GLU A 573 -8.36 36.16 -19.98
N GLY A 574 -9.22 35.91 -19.01
CA GLY A 574 -9.86 34.61 -18.81
C GLY A 574 -10.92 34.29 -19.86
N LEU A 575 -11.32 33.02 -19.95
CA LEU A 575 -12.32 32.52 -20.90
C LEU A 575 -13.67 33.27 -20.89
N PRO A 576 -14.22 33.71 -19.74
CA PRO A 576 -15.48 34.47 -19.69
C PRO A 576 -15.41 35.81 -20.43
N ILE A 577 -14.23 36.42 -20.49
CA ILE A 577 -14.01 37.71 -21.14
C ILE A 577 -13.73 37.53 -22.63
N ARG A 578 -12.88 36.57 -22.99
CA ARG A 578 -12.52 36.29 -24.38
C ARG A 578 -13.67 35.68 -25.18
N PHE A 579 -14.46 34.80 -24.55
CA PHE A 579 -15.50 34.00 -25.22
C PHE A 579 -16.84 34.00 -24.46
N PRO A 580 -17.45 35.16 -24.19
CA PRO A 580 -18.61 35.30 -23.30
C PRO A 580 -19.83 34.47 -23.73
N ASP A 581 -20.12 34.38 -25.04
CA ASP A 581 -21.23 33.56 -25.53
C ASP A 581 -21.03 32.06 -25.26
N ALA A 582 -19.82 31.54 -25.49
CA ALA A 582 -19.49 30.14 -25.29
C ALA A 582 -19.45 29.80 -23.80
N THR A 583 -18.91 30.70 -22.97
CA THR A 583 -18.94 30.55 -21.51
C THR A 583 -20.36 30.48 -21.00
N LEU A 584 -21.24 31.40 -21.43
CA LEU A 584 -22.65 31.39 -21.03
C LEU A 584 -23.36 30.08 -21.42
N ILE A 585 -23.10 29.57 -22.63
CA ILE A 585 -23.64 28.29 -23.10
C ILE A 585 -23.19 27.13 -22.20
N LEU A 586 -21.90 27.10 -21.86
CA LEU A 586 -21.31 26.02 -21.07
C LEU A 586 -21.88 26.00 -19.65
N ILE A 587 -21.87 27.14 -18.96
CA ILE A 587 -22.34 27.24 -17.58
C ILE A 587 -23.84 26.99 -17.46
N ASP A 588 -24.65 27.48 -18.41
CA ASP A 588 -26.09 27.23 -18.43
C ASP A 588 -26.39 25.73 -18.51
N LYS A 589 -25.57 25.00 -19.26
CA LYS A 589 -25.72 23.55 -19.48
C LYS A 589 -25.33 22.71 -18.26
N ILE A 590 -24.28 23.10 -17.52
CA ILE A 590 -23.76 22.31 -16.39
C ILE A 590 -24.41 22.68 -15.05
N ILE A 591 -24.99 23.87 -14.92
CA ILE A 591 -25.69 24.27 -13.70
C ILE A 591 -27.14 23.73 -13.72
N PRO A 592 -27.57 22.92 -12.73
CA PRO A 592 -28.93 22.41 -12.67
C PRO A 592 -29.94 23.52 -12.38
N ASP A 593 -31.22 23.30 -12.71
CA ASP A 593 -32.29 24.27 -12.45
C ASP A 593 -32.57 24.48 -10.96
N ASN A 594 -32.31 23.46 -10.15
CA ASN A 594 -32.46 23.48 -8.70
C ASN A 594 -31.21 22.83 -8.07
N PRO A 595 -30.09 23.56 -7.94
CA PRO A 595 -28.91 23.04 -7.26
C PRO A 595 -29.17 22.91 -5.74
N ASP A 596 -28.62 21.88 -5.11
CA ASP A 596 -28.66 21.74 -3.64
C ASP A 596 -27.84 22.84 -2.95
N GLN A 597 -26.75 23.27 -3.60
CA GLN A 597 -25.92 24.40 -3.22
C GLN A 597 -25.62 25.23 -4.47
N VAL A 598 -25.97 26.51 -4.44
CA VAL A 598 -25.60 27.44 -5.52
C VAL A 598 -24.09 27.66 -5.46
N PRO A 599 -23.38 27.53 -6.58
CA PRO A 599 -21.95 27.80 -6.57
C PRO A 599 -21.62 29.27 -6.29
N TYR A 600 -20.69 29.52 -5.38
CA TYR A 600 -20.23 30.84 -4.94
C TYR A 600 -19.72 31.71 -6.10
N GLU A 601 -19.01 31.11 -7.06
CA GLU A 601 -18.44 31.83 -8.20
C GLU A 601 -19.46 32.14 -9.31
N LEU A 602 -20.72 31.68 -9.18
CA LEU A 602 -21.73 31.84 -10.23
C LEU A 602 -22.08 33.32 -10.48
N ASP A 603 -22.21 34.12 -9.42
CA ASP A 603 -22.53 35.56 -9.55
C ASP A 603 -21.39 36.32 -10.25
N SER A 604 -20.16 36.10 -9.75
CA SER A 604 -18.94 36.69 -10.27
C SER A 604 -18.76 36.38 -11.75
N LEU A 605 -18.87 35.10 -12.12
CA LEU A 605 -18.67 34.65 -13.50
C LEU A 605 -19.78 35.14 -14.45
N THR A 606 -21.03 35.19 -13.99
CA THR A 606 -22.13 35.75 -14.81
C THR A 606 -21.99 37.25 -15.04
N GLU A 607 -21.47 38.02 -14.07
CA GLU A 607 -21.15 39.43 -14.29
C GLU A 607 -19.96 39.61 -15.24
N MET A 608 -18.89 38.84 -15.12
CA MET A 608 -17.76 38.90 -16.07
C MET A 608 -18.22 38.72 -17.53
N VAL A 609 -19.09 37.73 -17.77
CA VAL A 609 -19.70 37.49 -19.10
C VAL A 609 -20.52 38.70 -19.57
N ALA A 610 -21.29 39.33 -18.68
CA ALA A 610 -22.13 40.49 -19.01
C ALA A 610 -21.34 41.78 -19.19
N GLU A 611 -20.21 41.95 -18.50
CA GLU A 611 -19.31 43.08 -18.69
C GLU A 611 -18.58 42.97 -20.03
N ALA A 612 -18.09 41.78 -20.36
CA ALA A 612 -17.44 41.52 -21.65
C ALA A 612 -18.42 41.66 -22.84
N LYS A 613 -19.68 41.25 -22.67
CA LYS A 613 -20.73 41.40 -23.71
C LYS A 613 -22.08 41.83 -23.12
N PRO A 614 -22.33 43.15 -22.96
CA PRO A 614 -23.54 43.68 -22.30
C PRO A 614 -24.87 43.23 -22.89
N SER A 615 -24.92 42.86 -24.18
CA SER A 615 -26.13 42.34 -24.81
C SER A 615 -26.61 41.01 -24.20
N LEU A 616 -25.73 40.22 -23.57
CA LEU A 616 -26.07 38.94 -22.96
C LEU A 616 -26.95 39.08 -21.71
N ARG A 617 -27.05 40.27 -21.09
CA ARG A 617 -28.01 40.52 -20.00
C ARG A 617 -29.47 40.31 -20.42
N GLN A 618 -29.75 40.36 -21.74
CA GLN A 618 -31.08 40.10 -22.27
C GLN A 618 -31.33 38.62 -22.62
N ASP A 619 -30.29 37.77 -22.55
CA ASP A 619 -30.38 36.34 -22.81
C ASP A 619 -31.10 35.64 -21.65
N SER A 620 -32.01 34.72 -21.96
CA SER A 620 -32.76 33.97 -20.95
C SER A 620 -31.87 33.12 -20.06
N ARG A 621 -30.75 32.61 -20.58
CA ARG A 621 -29.79 31.79 -19.85
C ARG A 621 -29.04 32.61 -18.82
N TRP A 622 -28.61 33.82 -19.19
CA TRP A 622 -27.96 34.73 -18.26
C TRP A 622 -28.91 35.11 -17.12
N ARG A 623 -30.16 35.47 -17.44
CA ARG A 623 -31.17 35.80 -16.41
C ARG A 623 -31.46 34.63 -15.48
N ARG A 624 -31.58 33.42 -16.01
CA ARG A 624 -31.74 32.19 -15.21
C ARG A 624 -30.61 32.03 -14.21
N LEU A 625 -29.36 32.12 -14.67
CA LEU A 625 -28.18 31.92 -13.82
C LEU A 625 -28.02 33.05 -12.79
N LYS A 626 -28.32 34.30 -13.18
CA LYS A 626 -28.32 35.43 -12.25
C LYS A 626 -29.41 35.29 -11.19
N ASP A 627 -30.61 34.87 -11.57
CA ASP A 627 -31.70 34.60 -10.62
C ASP A 627 -31.35 33.47 -9.65
N LEU A 628 -30.59 32.46 -10.10
CA LEU A 628 -30.09 31.39 -9.22
C LEU A 628 -29.04 31.91 -8.24
N ALA A 629 -28.09 32.72 -8.72
CA ALA A 629 -27.05 33.34 -7.88
C ALA A 629 -27.64 34.23 -6.77
N LEU A 630 -28.80 34.86 -7.00
CA LEU A 630 -29.48 35.73 -6.03
C LEU A 630 -30.36 34.99 -5.01
N ARG A 631 -30.44 33.66 -5.04
CA ARG A 631 -31.25 32.85 -4.10
C ARG A 631 -30.53 32.44 -2.82
N GLU A 632 -29.28 32.85 -2.63
CA GLU A 632 -28.51 32.62 -1.40
C GLU A 632 -29.12 33.26 -0.14
#